data_AF-A0A0M9E1I1-F1
#
_entry.id   AF-A0A0M9E1I1-F1
#
_cell.length_a   1.000
_cell.length_b   1.000
_cell.length_c   1.000
_cell.angle_alpha   90.00
_cell.angle_beta   90.00
_cell.angle_gamma   90.00
#
_symmetry.space_group_name_H-M   'P 1'
#
loop_
_entity.id
_entity.type
_entity.pdbx_description
1 polymer ?
#
loop_
_entity_poly.entity_id
_entity_poly.type
_entity_poly.pdbx_seq_one_letter_code
_entity_poly.pdbx_strand_id
1 'polypeptide(L)'
;MPKSKSSYSNCPYKGLLPYTTQDADLFYGRSKWVQTIHEDFKHHPFIAFTGSSGSGKTSLINAGLIPLLHSEGNWQIASFRPKESPFFELSKALIPFLAGHLNPFDRGKEIKRLADGFRLKNVSLFDVSKEIIEKQSPDSRLLLVIDQFEELYSLCTLTEERSLFLEILLDAVDLSAESSEHYFNILISVRADFLGQILSDRRLSEYWNRTDHKLAPMSPDELREAIELPAQRNETVLEPGLSDYILKTCIPSNIPLPLISFSLKCLWEKEHPTSLSIRGFEEMGATELSLANYAESIYESLSKKEKTITRQIFLRLVSPGEGTEDVRCMINRNEMISRNWPLINLFLEKGLLIAERNHNDEIIQIEVVHDILLKEWGRLHGWIQENRDFRLWRKRLQSKMWHWEKHGQKAEDLLFEELLSNSLQWLQSDPDSIEFSEKRYIQNSAAKNNPGVLKKRLVVIARSIGLLGIIITLCFCGWHFWNAIKRMEILQHENIQLNQSLLTTKTKLNNVSNDLDKLDKKYQNDLKKWQNALKKADSADQKIKTAKDELQRAKDMKWRSEKQINFAEDKLKQSEKLLAEVQEKTKSLKEQTQEFERHYLEQVAEIKERTIDSEKKLKQAKTQVAAAEKLSKKAHAQLKLASEKQTKFETTIRNLKQKNILLIESACAFALTPLTTEQWQNKLDQSPLLKICKEKKIIQDDL
;
A
#
# COMPACT_ATOMS: atom_id res chain seq x y z
N MET A 1 31.00 33.06 15.11
CA MET A 1 31.48 31.88 14.37
C MET A 1 32.93 32.08 13.96
N PRO A 2 33.87 31.35 14.57
CA PRO A 2 35.12 30.98 13.92
C PRO A 2 35.01 29.55 13.37
N LYS A 3 35.42 29.36 12.11
CA LYS A 3 35.62 28.05 11.49
C LYS A 3 36.68 27.30 12.28
N SER A 4 36.36 26.15 12.89
CA SER A 4 37.40 25.23 13.35
C SER A 4 38.02 24.59 12.11
N LYS A 5 39.08 25.20 11.57
CA LYS A 5 40.08 24.46 10.79
C LYS A 5 40.61 23.38 11.74
N SER A 6 40.14 22.15 11.57
CA SER A 6 40.66 21.04 12.34
C SER A 6 42.10 20.80 11.87
N SER A 7 43.00 20.55 12.81
CA SER A 7 44.41 20.25 12.59
C SER A 7 44.67 18.90 11.88
N TYR A 8 43.65 18.32 11.26
CA TYR A 8 43.66 17.02 10.58
C TYR A 8 43.71 17.14 9.04
N SER A 9 43.91 18.34 8.50
CA SER A 9 43.91 18.63 7.05
C SER A 9 45.02 17.94 6.24
N ASN A 10 45.96 17.23 6.88
CA ASN A 10 47.16 16.70 6.22
C ASN A 10 47.36 15.18 6.42
N CYS A 11 46.33 14.43 6.83
CA CYS A 11 46.45 12.97 6.90
C CYS A 11 46.61 12.38 5.48
N PRO A 12 47.63 11.54 5.22
CA PRO A 12 47.87 10.98 3.89
C PRO A 12 46.84 9.90 3.48
N TYR A 13 46.11 9.35 4.45
CA TYR A 13 45.13 8.28 4.24
C TYR A 13 43.70 8.78 4.46
N LYS A 14 42.79 8.45 3.52
CA LYS A 14 41.38 8.93 3.57
C LYS A 14 40.48 8.09 4.47
N GLY A 15 40.95 6.92 4.90
CA GLY A 15 40.14 5.96 5.63
C GLY A 15 39.12 5.28 4.73
N LEU A 16 37.86 5.24 5.20
CA LEU A 16 36.75 4.56 4.52
C LEU A 16 36.12 5.37 3.38
N LEU A 17 36.45 6.65 3.28
CA LEU A 17 35.95 7.51 2.21
C LEU A 17 36.73 7.25 0.92
N PRO A 18 36.06 7.26 -0.25
CA PRO A 18 36.76 7.20 -1.53
C PRO A 18 37.64 8.45 -1.71
N TYR A 19 38.74 8.30 -2.45
CA TYR A 19 39.55 9.44 -2.86
C TYR A 19 38.79 10.24 -3.93
N THR A 20 38.84 11.56 -3.81
CA THR A 20 38.19 12.50 -4.73
C THR A 20 39.20 13.15 -5.66
N THR A 21 38.74 13.97 -6.61
CA THR A 21 39.61 14.76 -7.50
C THR A 21 40.58 15.67 -6.75
N GLN A 22 40.21 16.13 -5.55
CA GLN A 22 41.06 16.96 -4.69
C GLN A 22 42.17 16.14 -4.00
N ASP A 23 42.01 14.82 -3.93
CA ASP A 23 42.94 13.91 -3.28
C ASP A 23 43.87 13.21 -4.29
N ALA A 24 43.88 13.65 -5.56
CA ALA A 24 44.67 13.04 -6.64
C ALA A 24 46.15 12.88 -6.29
N ASP A 25 46.67 13.89 -5.58
CA ASP A 25 48.03 13.97 -5.09
C ASP A 25 48.41 12.91 -4.04
N LEU A 26 47.40 12.28 -3.43
CA LEU A 26 47.52 11.24 -2.41
C LEU A 26 47.12 9.85 -2.96
N PHE A 27 46.79 9.74 -4.25
CA PHE A 27 46.30 8.50 -4.85
C PHE A 27 47.41 7.78 -5.63
N TYR A 28 47.89 6.65 -5.09
CA TYR A 28 48.99 5.86 -5.66
C TYR A 28 48.61 4.38 -5.80
N GLY A 29 49.48 3.59 -6.45
CA GLY A 29 49.29 2.15 -6.63
C GLY A 29 48.31 1.75 -7.74
N ARG A 30 47.73 2.71 -8.47
CA ARG A 30 46.84 2.43 -9.61
C ARG A 30 47.21 3.19 -10.89
N SER A 31 48.42 3.73 -10.97
CA SER A 31 48.87 4.52 -12.12
C SER A 31 48.80 3.73 -13.43
N LYS A 32 49.17 2.44 -13.41
CA LYS A 32 49.06 1.55 -14.58
C LYS A 32 47.62 1.40 -15.06
N TRP A 33 46.68 1.20 -14.13
CA TRP A 33 45.25 1.10 -14.42
C TRP A 33 44.69 2.39 -15.01
N VAL A 34 45.09 3.55 -14.48
CA VAL A 34 44.69 4.86 -15.02
C VAL A 34 45.19 5.01 -16.46
N GLN A 35 46.46 4.67 -16.72
CA GLN A 35 47.05 4.76 -18.06
C GLN A 35 46.40 3.79 -19.05
N THR A 36 46.08 2.56 -18.64
CA THR A 36 45.37 1.61 -19.51
C THR A 36 44.01 2.16 -19.94
N ILE A 37 43.17 2.58 -18.99
CA ILE A 37 41.84 3.14 -19.31
C ILE A 37 41.97 4.41 -20.17
N HIS A 38 42.98 5.24 -19.90
CA HIS A 38 43.27 6.43 -20.70
C HIS A 38 43.64 6.10 -22.16
N GLU A 39 44.49 5.10 -22.37
CA GLU A 39 44.87 4.62 -23.70
C GLU A 39 43.69 4.03 -24.46
N ASP A 40 42.82 3.28 -23.77
CA ASP A 40 41.64 2.67 -24.39
C ASP A 40 40.65 3.71 -24.93
N PHE A 41 40.55 4.90 -24.34
CA PHE A 41 39.71 5.98 -24.89
C PHE A 41 40.18 6.51 -26.24
N LYS A 42 41.40 6.16 -26.68
CA LYS A 42 41.88 6.46 -28.03
C LYS A 42 41.25 5.55 -29.09
N HIS A 43 40.76 4.38 -28.69
CA HIS A 43 40.28 3.33 -29.59
C HIS A 43 38.80 2.98 -29.37
N HIS A 44 38.28 3.23 -28.17
CA HIS A 44 36.95 2.82 -27.77
C HIS A 44 36.17 3.97 -27.14
N PRO A 45 35.01 4.38 -27.71
CA PRO A 45 34.16 5.41 -27.11
C PRO A 45 33.39 4.89 -25.89
N PHE A 46 33.32 3.58 -25.69
CA PHE A 46 32.66 2.95 -24.55
C PHE A 46 33.67 2.06 -23.84
N ILE A 47 33.90 2.34 -22.56
CA ILE A 47 34.73 1.52 -21.69
C ILE A 47 33.90 1.09 -20.50
N ALA A 48 33.91 -0.21 -20.21
CA ALA A 48 33.35 -0.75 -18.98
C ALA A 48 34.39 -1.55 -18.21
N PHE A 49 34.35 -1.44 -16.89
CA PHE A 49 35.21 -2.24 -16.02
C PHE A 49 34.48 -2.75 -14.79
N THR A 50 34.86 -3.97 -14.38
CA THR A 50 34.32 -4.64 -13.18
C THR A 50 35.33 -4.70 -12.06
N GLY A 51 34.86 -4.81 -10.83
CA GLY A 51 35.71 -5.11 -9.68
C GLY A 51 34.89 -5.46 -8.45
N SER A 52 35.49 -6.16 -7.50
CA SER A 52 34.84 -6.47 -6.21
C SER A 52 34.48 -5.19 -5.45
N SER A 53 33.59 -5.32 -4.46
CA SER A 53 33.33 -4.22 -3.52
C SER A 53 34.62 -3.82 -2.81
N GLY A 54 34.88 -2.51 -2.66
CA GLY A 54 36.09 -2.02 -1.99
C GLY A 54 37.40 -2.18 -2.77
N SER A 55 37.38 -2.59 -4.05
CA SER A 55 38.59 -2.67 -4.91
C SER A 55 39.17 -1.30 -5.34
N GLY A 56 38.46 -0.20 -5.03
CA GLY A 56 38.90 1.16 -5.32
C GLY A 56 38.39 1.74 -6.65
N LYS A 57 37.34 1.17 -7.27
CA LYS A 57 36.76 1.66 -8.55
C LYS A 57 36.45 3.16 -8.55
N THR A 58 35.69 3.62 -7.56
CA THR A 58 35.33 5.04 -7.42
C THR A 58 36.56 5.94 -7.22
N SER A 59 37.54 5.50 -6.43
CA SER A 59 38.81 6.24 -6.24
C SER A 59 39.65 6.29 -7.52
N LEU A 60 39.72 5.17 -8.27
CA LEU A 60 40.41 5.08 -9.55
C LEU A 60 39.86 6.11 -10.56
N ILE A 61 38.54 6.22 -10.63
CA ILE A 61 37.86 7.21 -11.46
C ILE A 61 38.16 8.62 -10.96
N ASN A 62 37.82 8.91 -9.69
CA ASN A 62 37.76 10.28 -9.21
C ASN A 62 39.14 10.89 -8.92
N ALA A 63 40.08 10.11 -8.41
CA ALA A 63 41.41 10.61 -8.01
C ALA A 63 42.51 10.24 -9.01
N GLY A 64 42.29 9.23 -9.87
CA GLY A 64 43.23 8.83 -10.90
C GLY A 64 42.88 9.40 -12.28
N LEU A 65 41.80 8.89 -12.86
CA LEU A 65 41.45 9.14 -14.26
C LEU A 65 40.93 10.55 -14.53
N ILE A 66 39.95 11.05 -13.76
CA ILE A 66 39.37 12.38 -13.98
C ILE A 66 40.44 13.48 -13.89
N PRO A 67 41.33 13.51 -12.89
CA PRO A 67 42.41 14.50 -12.82
C PRO A 67 43.37 14.43 -14.01
N LEU A 68 43.73 13.22 -14.48
CA LEU A 68 44.56 13.05 -15.68
C LEU A 68 43.87 13.66 -16.91
N LEU A 69 42.62 13.33 -17.16
CA LEU A 69 41.86 13.85 -18.30
C LEU A 69 41.65 15.37 -18.23
N HIS A 70 41.39 15.93 -17.04
CA HIS A 70 41.31 17.38 -16.87
C HIS A 70 42.64 18.07 -17.19
N SER A 71 43.78 17.43 -16.93
CA SER A 71 45.10 18.01 -17.23
C SER A 71 45.38 18.16 -18.74
N GLU A 72 44.66 17.41 -19.59
CA GLU A 72 44.73 17.52 -21.05
C GLU A 72 43.95 18.74 -21.59
N GLY A 73 43.01 19.26 -20.81
CA GLY A 73 42.30 20.52 -21.10
C GLY A 73 41.17 20.44 -22.13
N ASN A 74 40.95 19.30 -22.79
CA ASN A 74 39.91 19.11 -23.81
C ASN A 74 38.71 18.26 -23.33
N TRP A 75 38.74 17.72 -22.11
CA TRP A 75 37.65 16.87 -21.59
C TRP A 75 36.62 17.65 -20.77
N GLN A 76 35.36 17.49 -21.14
CA GLN A 76 34.18 17.82 -20.33
C GLN A 76 33.72 16.52 -19.65
N ILE A 77 33.68 16.48 -18.32
CA ILE A 77 33.41 15.24 -17.58
C ILE A 77 32.11 15.37 -16.78
N ALA A 78 31.09 14.63 -17.20
CA ALA A 78 29.83 14.47 -16.47
C ALA A 78 29.86 13.15 -15.70
N SER A 79 29.90 13.20 -14.37
CA SER A 79 29.96 12.01 -13.50
C SER A 79 28.71 11.89 -12.62
N PHE A 80 28.09 10.72 -12.58
CA PHE A 80 26.91 10.44 -11.76
C PHE A 80 26.76 8.95 -11.41
N ARG A 81 25.81 8.68 -10.51
CA ARG A 81 25.31 7.34 -10.18
C ARG A 81 23.84 7.24 -10.61
N PRO A 82 23.37 6.13 -11.22
CA PRO A 82 22.00 6.03 -11.74
C PRO A 82 20.90 6.18 -10.70
N LYS A 83 21.04 5.55 -9.53
CA LYS A 83 20.02 5.48 -8.46
C LYS A 83 18.63 5.06 -8.95
N GLU A 84 17.57 5.50 -8.27
CA GLU A 84 16.17 5.20 -8.59
C GLU A 84 15.66 5.92 -9.85
N SER A 85 16.30 7.01 -10.28
CA SER A 85 15.83 7.88 -11.37
C SER A 85 16.97 8.27 -12.32
N PRO A 86 17.39 7.35 -13.21
CA PRO A 86 18.62 7.49 -14.00
C PRO A 86 18.60 8.71 -14.94
N PHE A 87 17.46 9.04 -15.56
CA PHE A 87 17.32 10.23 -16.40
C PHE A 87 17.50 11.55 -15.64
N PHE A 88 17.06 11.58 -14.37
CA PHE A 88 17.23 12.77 -13.55
C PHE A 88 18.71 12.98 -13.22
N GLU A 89 19.40 11.93 -12.76
CA GLU A 89 20.82 12.05 -12.37
C GLU A 89 21.73 12.31 -13.59
N LEU A 90 21.43 11.71 -14.75
CA LEU A 90 22.08 12.07 -16.01
C LEU A 90 21.88 13.55 -16.34
N SER A 91 20.65 14.04 -16.30
CA SER A 91 20.34 15.45 -16.60
C SER A 91 21.04 16.39 -15.61
N LYS A 92 21.06 16.05 -14.32
CA LYS A 92 21.77 16.81 -13.30
C LYS A 92 23.27 16.92 -13.59
N ALA A 93 23.89 15.86 -14.10
CA ALA A 93 25.30 15.85 -14.46
C ALA A 93 25.62 16.70 -15.71
N LEU A 94 24.66 16.81 -16.65
CA LEU A 94 24.83 17.55 -17.91
C LEU A 94 24.53 19.05 -17.78
N ILE A 95 23.64 19.44 -16.86
CA ILE A 95 23.18 20.84 -16.71
C ILE A 95 24.29 21.85 -16.40
N PRO A 96 25.36 21.55 -15.64
CA PRO A 96 26.48 22.46 -15.47
C PRO A 96 27.09 22.93 -16.80
N PHE A 97 27.10 22.07 -17.82
CA PHE A 97 27.65 22.38 -19.15
C PHE A 97 26.66 23.14 -20.04
N LEU A 98 25.35 22.86 -19.91
CA LEU A 98 24.31 23.47 -20.74
C LEU A 98 23.84 24.83 -20.22
N ALA A 99 23.69 24.94 -18.89
CA ALA A 99 22.96 26.00 -18.21
C ALA A 99 23.55 26.36 -16.83
N GLY A 100 24.88 26.23 -16.66
CA GLY A 100 25.56 26.52 -15.40
C GLY A 100 25.38 27.95 -14.86
N HIS A 101 25.04 28.91 -15.73
CA HIS A 101 24.78 30.32 -15.40
C HIS A 101 23.43 30.54 -14.68
N LEU A 102 22.51 29.57 -14.73
CA LEU A 102 21.20 29.70 -14.09
C LEU A 102 21.31 29.67 -12.56
N ASN A 103 20.32 30.24 -11.86
CA ASN A 103 20.20 30.10 -10.41
C ASN A 103 19.77 28.67 -10.01
N PRO A 104 19.94 28.25 -8.74
CA PRO A 104 19.63 26.88 -8.32
C PRO A 104 18.18 26.42 -8.58
N PHE A 105 17.21 27.34 -8.49
CA PHE A 105 15.80 27.03 -8.71
C PHE A 105 15.52 26.72 -10.20
N ASP A 106 16.04 27.57 -11.09
CA ASP A 106 15.90 27.40 -12.53
C ASP A 106 16.67 26.18 -13.04
N ARG A 107 17.84 25.87 -12.45
CA ARG A 107 18.54 24.60 -12.71
C ARG A 107 17.68 23.39 -12.35
N GLY A 108 17.02 23.40 -11.19
CA GLY A 108 16.13 22.32 -10.79
C GLY A 108 14.98 22.08 -11.77
N LYS A 109 14.44 23.15 -12.38
CA LYS A 109 13.42 23.06 -13.42
C LYS A 109 13.99 22.49 -14.73
N GLU A 110 15.17 22.95 -15.15
CA GLU A 110 15.80 22.50 -16.39
C GLU A 110 16.26 21.04 -16.30
N ILE A 111 16.74 20.58 -15.14
CA ILE A 111 17.05 19.16 -14.90
C ILE A 111 15.81 18.29 -15.16
N LYS A 112 14.65 18.68 -14.62
CA LYS A 112 13.39 17.95 -14.84
C LYS A 112 12.97 17.99 -16.31
N ARG A 113 13.05 19.17 -16.95
CA ARG A 113 12.69 19.34 -18.37
C ARG A 113 13.54 18.42 -19.26
N LEU A 114 14.84 18.37 -19.02
CA LEU A 114 15.77 17.54 -19.78
C LEU A 114 15.51 16.03 -19.53
N ALA A 115 15.31 15.65 -18.26
CA ALA A 115 14.99 14.27 -17.89
C ALA A 115 13.70 13.77 -18.55
N ASP A 116 12.64 14.58 -18.53
CA ASP A 116 11.37 14.27 -19.17
C ASP A 116 11.49 14.27 -20.70
N GLY A 117 12.34 15.16 -21.25
CA GLY A 117 12.70 15.18 -22.68
C GLY A 117 13.31 13.86 -23.14
N PHE A 118 14.25 13.30 -22.38
CA PHE A 118 14.83 11.98 -22.64
C PHE A 118 13.78 10.87 -22.52
N ARG A 119 12.97 10.86 -21.45
CA ARG A 119 11.91 9.85 -21.25
C ARG A 119 10.89 9.82 -22.37
N LEU A 120 10.53 10.98 -22.91
CA LEU A 120 9.57 11.12 -24.00
C LEU A 120 10.21 10.96 -25.38
N LYS A 121 11.52 10.68 -25.48
CA LYS A 121 12.31 10.65 -26.72
C LYS A 121 12.19 11.94 -27.55
N ASN A 122 11.89 13.07 -26.91
CA ASN A 122 11.85 14.39 -27.55
C ASN A 122 13.23 15.04 -27.65
N VAL A 123 14.18 14.56 -26.84
CA VAL A 123 15.56 15.03 -26.79
C VAL A 123 16.48 13.81 -26.91
N SER A 124 17.45 13.87 -27.82
CA SER A 124 18.50 12.86 -27.93
C SER A 124 19.71 13.24 -27.09
N LEU A 125 20.34 12.24 -26.44
CA LEU A 125 21.60 12.46 -25.73
C LEU A 125 22.73 12.86 -26.69
N PHE A 126 22.68 12.41 -27.95
CA PHE A 126 23.61 12.81 -29.00
C PHE A 126 23.53 14.31 -29.32
N ASP A 127 22.31 14.86 -29.43
CA ASP A 127 22.12 16.29 -29.71
C ASP A 127 22.58 17.14 -28.53
N VAL A 128 22.29 16.68 -27.31
CA VAL A 128 22.71 17.34 -26.07
C VAL A 128 24.24 17.31 -25.92
N SER A 129 24.89 16.19 -26.24
CA SER A 129 26.35 16.09 -26.17
C SER A 129 26.99 17.02 -27.21
N LYS A 130 26.44 17.08 -28.43
CA LYS A 130 26.88 18.02 -29.46
C LYS A 130 26.73 19.48 -29.02
N GLU A 131 25.59 19.86 -28.45
CA GLU A 131 25.37 21.22 -27.91
C GLU A 131 26.41 21.58 -26.83
N ILE A 132 26.77 20.64 -25.97
CA ILE A 132 27.81 20.85 -24.94
C ILE A 132 29.16 21.12 -25.58
N ILE A 133 29.57 20.34 -26.58
CA ILE A 133 30.85 20.52 -27.27
C ILE A 133 30.89 21.86 -28.02
N GLU A 134 29.84 22.19 -28.77
CA GLU A 134 29.73 23.45 -29.53
C GLU A 134 29.80 24.70 -28.63
N LYS A 135 29.28 24.63 -27.40
CA LYS A 135 29.37 25.71 -26.41
C LYS A 135 30.76 25.91 -25.80
N GLN A 136 31.62 24.89 -25.84
CA GLN A 136 32.94 24.91 -25.20
C GLN A 136 34.04 25.17 -26.22
N SER A 137 34.37 24.18 -27.04
CA SER A 137 35.36 24.28 -28.12
C SER A 137 35.21 23.11 -29.10
N PRO A 138 35.57 23.28 -30.39
CA PRO A 138 35.47 22.21 -31.39
C PRO A 138 36.29 20.96 -31.04
N ASP A 139 37.44 21.13 -30.39
CA ASP A 139 38.34 20.03 -30.01
C ASP A 139 37.95 19.37 -28.67
N SER A 140 36.85 19.81 -28.05
CA SER A 140 36.39 19.27 -26.77
C SER A 140 35.75 17.88 -26.93
N ARG A 141 35.92 17.04 -25.90
CA ARG A 141 35.31 15.71 -25.79
C ARG A 141 34.47 15.63 -24.52
N LEU A 142 33.33 14.95 -24.57
CA LEU A 142 32.44 14.74 -23.43
C LEU A 142 32.59 13.30 -22.95
N LEU A 143 33.07 13.12 -21.72
CA LEU A 143 33.07 11.84 -21.03
C LEU A 143 31.91 11.77 -20.05
N LEU A 144 31.04 10.79 -20.24
CA LEU A 144 30.00 10.42 -19.31
C LEU A 144 30.47 9.27 -18.41
N VAL A 145 30.72 9.56 -17.14
CA VAL A 145 31.11 8.58 -16.13
C VAL A 145 29.87 8.12 -15.36
N ILE A 146 29.58 6.83 -15.44
CA ILE A 146 28.49 6.18 -14.71
C ILE A 146 29.10 5.23 -13.68
N ASP A 147 29.27 5.72 -12.45
CA ASP A 147 29.78 4.93 -11.34
C ASP A 147 28.65 4.09 -10.72
N GLN A 148 28.97 2.90 -10.22
CA GLN A 148 28.00 1.97 -9.59
C GLN A 148 26.79 1.67 -10.48
N PHE A 149 27.06 1.29 -11.73
CA PHE A 149 26.03 1.02 -12.72
C PHE A 149 25.05 -0.07 -12.31
N GLU A 150 25.45 -0.99 -11.43
CA GLU A 150 24.56 -2.02 -10.87
C GLU A 150 23.29 -1.44 -10.22
N GLU A 151 23.30 -0.18 -9.80
CA GLU A 151 22.11 0.52 -9.28
C GLU A 151 20.97 0.60 -10.29
N LEU A 152 21.29 0.62 -11.58
CA LEU A 152 20.29 0.57 -12.62
C LEU A 152 19.47 -0.73 -12.58
N TYR A 153 20.04 -1.81 -12.02
CA TYR A 153 19.36 -3.09 -11.88
C TYR A 153 18.81 -3.32 -10.47
N SER A 154 19.43 -2.75 -9.44
CA SER A 154 19.03 -2.95 -8.05
C SER A 154 18.04 -1.89 -7.52
N LEU A 155 18.11 -0.65 -7.99
CA LEU A 155 17.31 0.49 -7.49
C LEU A 155 16.25 0.97 -8.49
N CYS A 156 16.51 0.92 -9.80
CA CYS A 156 15.50 1.27 -10.80
C CYS A 156 14.47 0.14 -10.92
N THR A 157 13.27 0.38 -10.39
CA THR A 157 12.19 -0.62 -10.31
C THR A 157 11.45 -0.84 -11.64
N LEU A 158 11.48 0.15 -12.53
CA LEU A 158 10.77 0.12 -13.82
C LEU A 158 11.69 -0.43 -14.92
N THR A 159 11.34 -1.59 -15.47
CA THR A 159 12.15 -2.25 -16.51
C THR A 159 12.13 -1.46 -17.82
N GLU A 160 11.02 -0.79 -18.12
CA GLU A 160 10.86 0.07 -19.29
C GLU A 160 11.77 1.30 -19.21
N GLU A 161 11.87 1.94 -18.03
CA GLU A 161 12.74 3.11 -17.82
C GLU A 161 14.22 2.72 -17.97
N ARG A 162 14.61 1.57 -17.40
CA ARG A 162 15.97 1.02 -17.58
C ARG A 162 16.29 0.75 -19.05
N SER A 163 15.39 0.06 -19.76
CA SER A 163 15.63 -0.33 -21.16
C SER A 163 15.76 0.90 -22.06
N LEU A 164 14.90 1.89 -21.85
CA LEU A 164 14.97 3.18 -22.55
C LEU A 164 16.25 3.95 -22.25
N PHE A 165 16.69 3.93 -20.99
CA PHE A 165 17.94 4.59 -20.59
C PHE A 165 19.16 3.96 -21.28
N LEU A 166 19.23 2.63 -21.34
CA LEU A 166 20.27 1.91 -22.07
C LEU A 166 20.24 2.22 -23.57
N GLU A 167 19.05 2.23 -24.17
CA GLU A 167 18.87 2.59 -25.59
C GLU A 167 19.48 3.96 -25.90
N ILE A 168 19.12 5.00 -25.14
CA ILE A 168 19.60 6.38 -25.34
C ILE A 168 21.11 6.50 -25.14
N LEU A 169 21.70 5.79 -24.17
CA LEU A 169 23.15 5.80 -23.95
C LEU A 169 23.90 5.19 -25.13
N LEU A 170 23.47 4.02 -25.59
CA LEU A 170 24.15 3.29 -26.66
C LEU A 170 23.93 3.94 -28.02
N ASP A 171 22.73 4.48 -28.29
CA ASP A 171 22.44 5.26 -29.50
C ASP A 171 23.36 6.49 -29.60
N ALA A 172 23.61 7.18 -28.48
CA ALA A 172 24.51 8.34 -28.48
C ALA A 172 25.96 7.96 -28.81
N VAL A 173 26.42 6.77 -28.39
CA VAL A 173 27.76 6.25 -28.74
C VAL A 173 27.83 5.88 -30.22
N ASP A 174 26.83 5.14 -30.74
CA ASP A 174 26.77 4.73 -32.14
C ASP A 174 26.77 5.96 -33.08
N LEU A 175 25.92 6.95 -32.81
CA LEU A 175 25.84 8.18 -33.61
C LEU A 175 27.11 9.04 -33.53
N SER A 176 27.79 9.07 -32.37
CA SER A 176 29.06 9.78 -32.23
C SER A 176 30.20 9.07 -32.97
N ALA A 177 30.14 7.74 -33.12
CA ALA A 177 31.15 6.98 -33.85
C ALA A 177 31.11 7.21 -35.37
N GLU A 178 29.94 7.55 -35.92
CA GLU A 178 29.79 7.94 -37.34
C GLU A 178 30.39 9.32 -37.63
N SER A 179 30.52 10.16 -36.59
CA SER A 179 31.19 11.46 -36.67
C SER A 179 32.70 11.24 -36.52
N SER A 180 33.50 11.69 -37.48
CA SER A 180 34.94 11.39 -37.60
C SER A 180 35.85 11.80 -36.41
N GLU A 181 35.30 12.41 -35.36
CA GLU A 181 36.06 13.01 -34.25
C GLU A 181 35.80 12.38 -32.88
N HIS A 182 34.96 11.33 -32.76
CA HIS A 182 34.72 10.58 -31.49
C HIS A 182 34.69 11.49 -30.25
N TYR A 183 33.74 12.44 -30.24
CA TYR A 183 33.65 13.48 -29.22
C TYR A 183 32.84 13.05 -28.00
N PHE A 184 32.14 11.91 -28.03
CA PHE A 184 31.35 11.40 -26.91
C PHE A 184 31.87 10.04 -26.45
N ASN A 185 32.19 9.95 -25.16
CA ASN A 185 32.71 8.76 -24.51
C ASN A 185 31.87 8.39 -23.29
N ILE A 186 31.77 7.10 -22.99
CA ILE A 186 31.12 6.57 -21.78
C ILE A 186 32.13 5.71 -21.02
N LEU A 187 32.20 5.92 -19.70
CA LEU A 187 32.88 5.04 -18.76
C LEU A 187 31.88 4.47 -17.75
N ILE A 188 31.85 3.14 -17.63
CA ILE A 188 30.98 2.47 -16.68
C ILE A 188 31.81 1.66 -15.67
N SER A 189 31.54 1.85 -14.37
CA SER A 189 32.06 1.00 -13.31
C SER A 189 30.95 0.08 -12.78
N VAL A 190 31.30 -1.18 -12.55
CA VAL A 190 30.33 -2.18 -12.06
C VAL A 190 30.94 -3.10 -11.00
N ARG A 191 30.13 -3.52 -10.04
CA ARG A 191 30.42 -4.71 -9.24
C ARG A 191 30.44 -6.01 -10.07
N ALA A 192 31.45 -6.84 -9.83
CA ALA A 192 31.60 -8.14 -10.52
C ALA A 192 30.36 -9.05 -10.36
N ASP A 193 29.70 -9.04 -9.19
CA ASP A 193 28.53 -9.88 -8.91
C ASP A 193 27.30 -9.54 -9.78
N PHE A 194 27.26 -8.35 -10.39
CA PHE A 194 26.19 -7.91 -11.27
C PHE A 194 26.46 -8.16 -12.76
N LEU A 195 27.64 -8.67 -13.10
CA LEU A 195 28.04 -8.90 -14.50
C LEU A 195 27.06 -9.82 -15.24
N GLY A 196 26.54 -10.86 -14.57
CA GLY A 196 25.55 -11.76 -15.18
C GLY A 196 24.24 -11.06 -15.59
N GLN A 197 23.79 -10.07 -14.81
CA GLN A 197 22.59 -9.29 -15.15
C GLN A 197 22.87 -8.32 -16.31
N ILE A 198 24.06 -7.73 -16.35
CA ILE A 198 24.47 -6.81 -17.43
C ILE A 198 24.62 -7.55 -18.77
N LEU A 199 25.25 -8.72 -18.75
CA LEU A 199 25.42 -9.54 -19.95
C LEU A 199 24.11 -10.18 -20.46
N SER A 200 23.02 -10.10 -19.68
CA SER A 200 21.70 -10.51 -20.16
C SER A 200 21.12 -9.55 -21.21
N ASP A 201 21.58 -8.30 -21.24
CA ASP A 201 21.27 -7.36 -22.31
C ASP A 201 22.22 -7.57 -23.48
N ARG A 202 21.69 -8.02 -24.62
CA ARG A 202 22.47 -8.35 -25.81
C ARG A 202 23.25 -7.14 -26.32
N ARG A 203 22.62 -5.96 -26.42
CA ARG A 203 23.26 -4.79 -27.01
C ARG A 203 24.39 -4.29 -26.12
N LEU A 204 24.13 -4.18 -24.81
CA LEU A 204 25.16 -3.79 -23.84
C LEU A 204 26.32 -4.81 -23.79
N SER A 205 26.04 -6.10 -23.97
CA SER A 205 27.08 -7.14 -24.01
C SER A 205 28.06 -6.99 -25.19
N GLU A 206 27.59 -6.51 -26.34
CA GLU A 206 28.44 -6.28 -27.52
C GLU A 206 29.44 -5.15 -27.27
N TYR A 207 29.04 -4.12 -26.54
CA TYR A 207 29.93 -3.05 -26.09
C TYR A 207 30.89 -3.54 -25.00
N TRP A 208 30.38 -4.29 -24.02
CA TRP A 208 31.18 -4.83 -22.94
C TRP A 208 32.32 -5.71 -23.46
N ASN A 209 32.06 -6.58 -24.43
CA ASN A 209 33.05 -7.51 -24.96
C ASN A 209 34.20 -6.82 -25.74
N ARG A 210 34.06 -5.54 -26.08
CA ARG A 210 35.14 -4.75 -26.71
C ARG A 210 36.19 -4.31 -25.69
N THR A 211 35.83 -4.24 -24.40
CA THR A 211 36.73 -3.82 -23.32
C THR A 211 36.61 -4.77 -22.12
N ASP A 212 37.57 -5.69 -21.93
CA ASP A 212 37.56 -6.64 -20.80
C ASP A 212 38.42 -6.18 -19.62
N HIS A 213 38.04 -5.06 -19.00
CA HIS A 213 38.75 -4.54 -17.83
C HIS A 213 38.18 -5.11 -16.53
N LYS A 214 38.99 -5.92 -15.84
CA LYS A 214 38.67 -6.49 -14.53
C LYS A 214 39.65 -5.96 -13.49
N LEU A 215 39.21 -4.99 -12.69
CA LEU A 215 39.98 -4.41 -11.60
C LEU A 215 40.16 -5.45 -10.49
N ALA A 216 41.30 -6.13 -10.54
CA ALA A 216 41.75 -7.04 -9.50
C ALA A 216 42.11 -6.29 -8.19
N PRO A 217 42.16 -6.99 -7.05
CA PRO A 217 42.84 -6.48 -5.86
C PRO A 217 44.24 -5.96 -6.20
N MET A 218 44.72 -4.96 -5.46
CA MET A 218 46.07 -4.43 -5.68
C MET A 218 47.11 -5.54 -5.54
N SER A 219 48.08 -5.55 -6.44
CA SER A 219 49.29 -6.36 -6.26
C SER A 219 50.10 -5.88 -5.04
N PRO A 220 51.03 -6.68 -4.50
CA PRO A 220 51.87 -6.25 -3.38
C PRO A 220 52.61 -4.93 -3.64
N ASP A 221 53.09 -4.72 -4.87
CA ASP A 221 53.81 -3.49 -5.22
C ASP A 221 52.87 -2.29 -5.35
N GLU A 222 51.70 -2.48 -5.96
CA GLU A 222 50.65 -1.44 -6.02
C GLU A 222 50.20 -1.03 -4.61
N LEU A 223 49.98 -2.00 -3.72
CA LEU A 223 49.59 -1.71 -2.35
C LEU A 223 50.73 -1.07 -1.55
N ARG A 224 51.98 -1.45 -1.80
CA ARG A 224 53.15 -0.79 -1.20
C ARG A 224 53.20 0.69 -1.59
N GLU A 225 53.06 0.99 -2.88
CA GLU A 225 52.99 2.38 -3.38
C GLU A 225 51.85 3.16 -2.73
N ALA A 226 50.67 2.53 -2.61
CA ALA A 226 49.49 3.13 -1.98
C ALA A 226 49.65 3.41 -0.47
N ILE A 227 50.66 2.81 0.18
CA ILE A 227 50.98 3.04 1.60
C ILE A 227 52.11 4.06 1.72
N GLU A 228 53.23 3.83 1.03
CA GLU A 228 54.48 4.58 1.25
C GLU A 228 54.45 5.97 0.61
N LEU A 229 53.92 6.10 -0.62
CA LEU A 229 53.99 7.36 -1.37
C LEU A 229 53.10 8.48 -0.78
N PRO A 230 51.85 8.23 -0.34
CA PRO A 230 51.09 9.23 0.39
C PRO A 230 51.80 9.70 1.67
N ALA A 231 52.39 8.77 2.43
CA ALA A 231 53.10 9.10 3.66
C ALA A 231 54.33 9.96 3.38
N GLN A 232 55.13 9.58 2.39
CA GLN A 232 56.30 10.36 1.95
C GLN A 232 55.92 11.78 1.53
N ARG A 233 54.83 11.92 0.76
CA ARG A 233 54.35 13.24 0.30
C ARG A 233 53.94 14.15 1.46
N ASN A 234 53.32 13.60 2.49
CA ASN A 234 52.88 14.35 3.67
C ASN A 234 53.92 14.34 4.80
N GLU A 235 55.18 14.04 4.48
CA GLU A 235 56.32 14.04 5.43
C GLU A 235 56.09 13.12 6.65
N THR A 236 55.27 12.08 6.49
CA THR A 236 55.00 11.07 7.51
C THR A 236 56.04 9.95 7.41
N VAL A 237 56.78 9.71 8.49
CA VAL A 237 57.78 8.65 8.56
C VAL A 237 57.10 7.31 8.87
N LEU A 238 57.38 6.27 8.08
CA LEU A 238 56.98 4.90 8.37
C LEU A 238 58.17 4.13 8.95
N GLU A 239 57.94 3.34 10.00
CA GLU A 239 58.95 2.42 10.52
C GLU A 239 59.38 1.44 9.40
N PRO A 240 60.69 1.20 9.21
CA PRO A 240 61.16 0.23 8.24
C PRO A 240 60.51 -1.15 8.44
N GLY A 241 59.91 -1.69 7.38
CA GLY A 241 59.21 -2.98 7.41
C GLY A 241 57.73 -2.92 7.78
N LEU A 242 57.18 -1.74 8.14
CA LEU A 242 55.74 -1.59 8.38
C LEU A 242 54.91 -1.94 7.14
N SER A 243 55.30 -1.46 5.96
CA SER A 243 54.62 -1.79 4.70
C SER A 243 54.63 -3.29 4.43
N ASP A 244 55.79 -3.94 4.54
CA ASP A 244 55.91 -5.39 4.38
C ASP A 244 55.08 -6.18 5.41
N TYR A 245 55.01 -5.70 6.65
CA TYR A 245 54.16 -6.27 7.70
C TYR A 245 52.68 -6.17 7.33
N ILE A 246 52.22 -5.00 6.87
CA ILE A 246 50.84 -4.78 6.40
C ILE A 246 50.53 -5.68 5.21
N LEU A 247 51.41 -5.75 4.22
CA LEU A 247 51.24 -6.60 3.03
C LEU A 247 51.11 -8.09 3.42
N LYS A 248 52.00 -8.57 4.31
CA LYS A 248 51.99 -9.95 4.80
C LYS A 248 50.72 -10.29 5.59
N THR A 249 50.14 -9.31 6.27
CA THR A 249 48.92 -9.48 7.07
C THR A 249 47.65 -9.37 6.23
N CYS A 250 47.60 -8.39 5.32
CA CYS A 250 46.35 -8.01 4.64
C CYS A 250 46.07 -8.79 3.36
N ILE A 251 47.10 -9.17 2.61
CA ILE A 251 46.94 -9.87 1.33
C ILE A 251 46.38 -11.29 1.53
N PRO A 252 46.94 -12.14 2.42
CA PRO A 252 46.43 -13.50 2.61
C PRO A 252 44.99 -13.54 3.13
N SER A 253 44.62 -12.57 3.96
CA SER A 253 43.27 -12.44 4.54
C SER A 253 42.29 -11.71 3.60
N ASN A 254 42.71 -11.31 2.40
CA ASN A 254 41.90 -10.61 1.39
C ASN A 254 41.18 -9.37 1.96
N ILE A 255 41.90 -8.58 2.76
CA ILE A 255 41.36 -7.44 3.47
C ILE A 255 41.01 -6.33 2.47
N PRO A 256 39.78 -5.79 2.48
CA PRO A 256 39.39 -4.69 1.60
C PRO A 256 40.26 -3.44 1.78
N LEU A 257 40.64 -2.80 0.66
CA LEU A 257 41.46 -1.58 0.66
C LEU A 257 40.94 -0.45 1.58
N PRO A 258 39.62 -0.19 1.67
CA PRO A 258 39.10 0.84 2.57
C PRO A 258 39.46 0.57 4.05
N LEU A 259 39.52 -0.69 4.47
CA LEU A 259 39.90 -1.04 5.84
C LEU A 259 41.39 -0.82 6.09
N ILE A 260 42.25 -1.14 5.11
CA ILE A 260 43.70 -0.87 5.21
C ILE A 260 43.94 0.64 5.34
N SER A 261 43.32 1.44 4.46
CA SER A 261 43.35 2.90 4.51
C SER A 261 42.82 3.45 5.84
N PHE A 262 41.78 2.83 6.40
CA PHE A 262 41.23 3.19 7.70
C PHE A 262 42.19 2.90 8.85
N SER A 263 42.78 1.70 8.90
CA SER A 263 43.77 1.35 9.92
C SER A 263 44.99 2.29 9.86
N LEU A 264 45.47 2.62 8.66
CA LEU A 264 46.57 3.57 8.47
C LEU A 264 46.20 5.00 8.91
N LYS A 265 44.98 5.44 8.62
CA LYS A 265 44.48 6.73 9.11
C LYS A 265 44.41 6.77 10.64
N CYS A 266 43.87 5.74 11.27
CA CYS A 266 43.78 5.68 12.73
C CYS A 266 45.17 5.57 13.39
N LEU A 267 46.11 4.84 12.77
CA LEU A 267 47.49 4.80 13.22
C LEU A 267 48.14 6.18 13.14
N TRP A 268 47.93 6.89 12.02
CA TRP A 268 48.39 8.25 11.84
C TRP A 268 47.80 9.19 12.90
N GLU A 269 46.50 9.15 13.14
CA GLU A 269 45.86 9.99 14.16
C GLU A 269 46.38 9.71 15.59
N LYS A 270 46.81 8.47 15.87
CA LYS A 270 47.35 8.05 17.17
C LYS A 270 48.83 8.44 17.37
N GLU A 271 49.66 8.24 16.34
CA GLU A 271 51.13 8.32 16.47
C GLU A 271 51.74 9.59 15.86
N HIS A 272 51.06 10.25 14.93
CA HIS A 272 51.57 11.48 14.31
C HIS A 272 51.76 12.60 15.37
N PRO A 273 52.85 13.39 15.32
CA PRO A 273 53.85 13.51 14.26
C PRO A 273 55.06 12.56 14.36
N THR A 274 54.99 11.55 15.22
CA THR A 274 56.05 10.52 15.28
C THR A 274 55.94 9.53 14.12
N SER A 275 56.89 8.61 14.01
CA SER A 275 56.87 7.57 12.98
C SER A 275 55.75 6.56 13.22
N LEU A 276 55.03 6.17 12.16
CA LEU A 276 54.04 5.09 12.25
C LEU A 276 54.76 3.76 12.47
N SER A 277 54.40 3.05 13.54
CA SER A 277 55.13 1.88 14.03
C SER A 277 54.40 0.55 13.77
N ILE A 278 55.17 -0.53 13.63
CA ILE A 278 54.65 -1.90 13.53
C ILE A 278 53.88 -2.24 14.80
N ARG A 279 54.45 -1.90 15.96
CA ARG A 279 53.80 -2.12 17.26
C ARG A 279 52.48 -1.36 17.38
N GLY A 280 52.43 -0.12 16.93
CA GLY A 280 51.20 0.68 16.92
C GLY A 280 50.11 0.04 16.06
N PHE A 281 50.48 -0.46 14.89
CA PHE A 281 49.57 -1.18 13.99
C PHE A 281 49.09 -2.50 14.62
N GLU A 282 49.98 -3.25 15.28
CA GLU A 282 49.63 -4.48 16.02
C GLU A 282 48.68 -4.21 17.19
N GLU A 283 48.95 -3.18 17.99
CA GLU A 283 48.13 -2.78 19.15
C GLU A 283 46.70 -2.37 18.75
N MET A 284 46.51 -1.88 17.53
CA MET A 284 45.18 -1.57 16.99
C MET A 284 44.34 -2.83 16.68
N GLY A 285 44.99 -3.99 16.64
CA GLY A 285 44.44 -5.25 16.14
C GLY A 285 44.54 -5.31 14.62
N ALA A 286 44.65 -6.53 14.07
CA ALA A 286 44.55 -6.77 12.63
C ALA A 286 43.40 -5.94 12.03
N THR A 287 43.56 -5.41 10.82
CA THR A 287 42.73 -4.33 10.23
C THR A 287 41.21 -4.50 10.39
N GLU A 288 40.73 -5.74 10.45
CA GLU A 288 39.34 -6.12 10.67
C GLU A 288 38.82 -5.70 12.06
N LEU A 289 39.63 -5.93 13.11
CA LEU A 289 39.36 -5.49 14.48
C LEU A 289 39.54 -3.99 14.67
N SER A 290 40.36 -3.33 13.85
CA SER A 290 40.63 -1.89 14.01
C SER A 290 39.35 -1.04 13.88
N LEU A 291 38.47 -1.38 12.93
CA LEU A 291 37.19 -0.68 12.74
C LEU A 291 36.19 -1.01 13.85
N ALA A 292 36.16 -2.26 14.30
CA ALA A 292 35.33 -2.68 15.44
C ALA A 292 35.76 -2.00 16.74
N ASN A 293 37.05 -1.94 17.02
CA ASN A 293 37.64 -1.25 18.18
C ASN A 293 37.36 0.26 18.12
N TYR A 294 37.46 0.86 16.94
CA TYR A 294 37.09 2.26 16.75
C TYR A 294 35.61 2.51 17.03
N ALA A 295 34.72 1.67 16.49
CA ALA A 295 33.29 1.75 16.77
C ALA A 295 32.98 1.59 18.26
N GLU A 296 33.65 0.66 18.94
CA GLU A 296 33.52 0.47 20.39
C GLU A 296 34.04 1.66 21.18
N SER A 297 35.16 2.27 20.78
CA SER A 297 35.70 3.47 21.45
C SER A 297 34.73 4.66 21.37
N ILE A 298 34.10 4.86 20.20
CA ILE A 298 33.07 5.88 20.02
C ILE A 298 31.87 5.55 20.89
N TYR A 299 31.38 4.30 20.84
CA TYR A 299 30.25 3.86 21.65
C TYR A 299 30.50 4.08 23.14
N GLU A 300 31.68 3.73 23.64
CA GLU A 300 32.01 3.86 25.06
C GLU A 300 32.07 5.31 25.54
N SER A 301 32.41 6.26 24.65
CA SER A 301 32.39 7.69 24.94
C SER A 301 30.97 8.29 25.07
N LEU A 302 29.93 7.57 24.64
CA LEU A 302 28.54 8.05 24.66
C LEU A 302 27.92 7.97 26.05
N SER A 303 26.98 8.88 26.35
CA SER A 303 26.18 8.81 27.58
C SER A 303 25.25 7.59 27.58
N LYS A 304 24.76 7.19 28.77
CA LYS A 304 23.87 6.02 28.92
C LYS A 304 22.62 6.08 28.04
N LYS A 305 22.07 7.28 27.83
CA LYS A 305 20.90 7.50 26.97
C LYS A 305 21.24 7.35 25.48
N GLU A 306 22.38 7.88 25.07
CA GLU A 306 22.87 7.79 23.69
C GLU A 306 23.29 6.37 23.32
N LYS A 307 23.85 5.61 24.26
CA LYS A 307 24.14 4.17 24.12
C LYS A 307 22.88 3.36 23.76
N THR A 308 21.74 3.63 24.39
CA THR A 308 20.46 2.98 24.07
C THR A 308 19.96 3.35 22.67
N ILE A 309 20.04 4.63 22.31
CA ILE A 309 19.63 5.11 20.97
C ILE A 309 20.53 4.53 19.88
N THR A 310 21.84 4.42 20.15
CA THR A 310 22.82 3.82 19.23
C THR A 310 22.45 2.38 18.88
N ARG A 311 22.11 1.56 19.89
CA ARG A 311 21.63 0.19 19.68
C ARG A 311 20.42 0.15 18.75
N GLN A 312 19.46 1.04 18.93
CA GLN A 312 18.27 1.12 18.07
C GLN A 312 18.61 1.52 16.63
N ILE A 313 19.50 2.51 16.45
CA ILE A 313 19.93 2.97 15.12
C ILE A 313 20.63 1.82 14.37
N PHE A 314 21.68 1.24 14.96
CA PHE A 314 22.49 0.21 14.27
C PHE A 314 21.71 -1.06 14.01
N LEU A 315 20.83 -1.48 14.93
CA LEU A 315 19.91 -2.56 14.61
C LEU A 315 19.10 -2.18 13.37
N ARG A 316 18.43 -1.04 13.31
CA ARG A 316 17.61 -0.70 12.13
C ARG A 316 18.37 -0.72 10.78
N LEU A 317 19.69 -0.53 10.79
CA LEU A 317 20.58 -0.59 9.61
C LEU A 317 21.14 -1.98 9.26
N VAL A 318 20.65 -3.05 9.89
CA VAL A 318 21.07 -4.44 9.63
C VAL A 318 19.86 -5.31 9.33
N SER A 319 19.95 -6.13 8.29
CA SER A 319 19.00 -7.20 7.98
C SER A 319 19.62 -8.55 8.33
N PRO A 320 19.04 -9.33 9.25
CA PRO A 320 19.56 -10.65 9.58
C PRO A 320 19.37 -11.62 8.40
N GLY A 321 20.39 -12.43 8.13
CA GLY A 321 20.35 -13.47 7.11
C GLY A 321 19.55 -14.71 7.56
N GLU A 322 18.77 -15.31 6.66
CA GLU A 322 18.11 -16.61 6.89
C GLU A 322 19.04 -17.75 6.47
N GLY A 323 20.02 -18.07 7.31
CA GLY A 323 21.06 -19.07 7.00
C GLY A 323 22.21 -18.53 6.14
N THR A 324 22.18 -17.25 5.79
CA THR A 324 23.28 -16.50 5.17
C THR A 324 23.88 -15.51 6.17
N GLU A 325 24.99 -14.87 5.78
CA GLU A 325 25.57 -13.78 6.57
C GLU A 325 24.57 -12.62 6.73
N ASP A 326 24.71 -11.88 7.84
CA ASP A 326 23.92 -10.68 8.10
C ASP A 326 24.36 -9.56 7.16
N VAL A 327 23.40 -8.86 6.56
CA VAL A 327 23.65 -7.85 5.53
C VAL A 327 23.28 -6.46 6.01
N ARG A 328 24.02 -5.46 5.54
CA ARG A 328 23.68 -4.05 5.75
C ARG A 328 22.37 -3.69 5.07
N CYS A 329 21.65 -2.75 5.66
CA CYS A 329 20.39 -2.24 5.15
C CYS A 329 20.48 -0.72 5.02
N MET A 330 20.12 -0.21 3.83
CA MET A 330 19.94 1.20 3.58
C MET A 330 18.57 1.63 4.12
N ILE A 331 18.55 2.70 4.92
CA ILE A 331 17.31 3.22 5.53
C ILE A 331 17.10 4.67 5.13
N ASN A 332 15.88 4.99 4.67
CA ASN A 332 15.51 6.35 4.32
C ASN A 332 15.53 7.29 5.54
N ARG A 333 15.87 8.55 5.31
CA ARG A 333 15.93 9.61 6.31
C ARG A 333 14.60 9.77 7.03
N ASN A 334 13.51 9.68 6.28
CA ASN A 334 12.15 9.83 6.78
C ASN A 334 11.70 8.65 7.66
N GLU A 335 12.37 7.50 7.56
CA GLU A 335 12.11 6.33 8.41
C GLU A 335 12.84 6.40 9.75
N MET A 336 13.81 7.31 9.88
CA MET A 336 14.53 7.54 11.13
C MET A 336 13.85 8.62 11.97
N ILE A 337 13.68 8.32 13.26
CA ILE A 337 13.10 9.25 14.23
C ILE A 337 13.96 10.52 14.29
N SER A 338 13.33 11.70 14.17
CA SER A 338 14.01 13.01 14.14
C SER A 338 15.00 13.23 15.31
N ARG A 339 14.71 12.66 16.47
CA ARG A 339 15.55 12.74 17.69
C ARG A 339 16.89 12.00 17.56
N ASN A 340 17.00 11.03 16.66
CA ASN A 340 18.19 10.21 16.48
C ASN A 340 19.27 10.88 15.62
N TRP A 341 18.90 11.93 14.86
CA TRP A 341 19.79 12.60 13.90
C TRP A 341 21.07 13.21 14.47
N PRO A 342 21.10 13.77 15.70
CA PRO A 342 22.36 14.21 16.29
C PRO A 342 23.39 13.08 16.40
N LEU A 343 22.95 11.87 16.80
CA LEU A 343 23.80 10.69 16.87
C LEU A 343 24.15 10.15 15.48
N ILE A 344 23.20 10.12 14.55
CA ILE A 344 23.45 9.70 13.17
C ILE A 344 24.51 10.61 12.53
N ASN A 345 24.40 11.92 12.72
CA ASN A 345 25.37 12.89 12.20
C ASN A 345 26.76 12.68 12.83
N LEU A 346 26.84 12.36 14.12
CA LEU A 346 28.10 11.98 14.76
C LEU A 346 28.71 10.75 14.08
N PHE A 347 27.93 9.69 13.84
CA PHE A 347 28.44 8.48 13.19
C PHE A 347 28.79 8.68 11.72
N LEU A 348 28.11 9.58 11.01
CA LEU A 348 28.48 10.02 9.66
C LEU A 348 29.79 10.80 9.67
N GLU A 349 29.97 11.73 10.62
CA GLU A 349 31.21 12.50 10.78
C GLU A 349 32.40 11.58 11.13
N LYS A 350 32.17 10.59 11.98
CA LYS A 350 33.16 9.57 12.36
C LYS A 350 33.34 8.48 11.30
N GLY A 351 32.58 8.50 10.20
CA GLY A 351 32.71 7.55 9.10
C GLY A 351 32.28 6.11 9.42
N LEU A 352 31.50 5.89 10.48
CA LEU A 352 30.89 4.58 10.77
C LEU A 352 29.61 4.35 9.95
N LEU A 353 28.97 5.44 9.54
CA LEU A 353 27.85 5.44 8.61
C LEU A 353 28.25 6.16 7.33
N ILE A 354 27.62 5.76 6.23
CA ILE A 354 27.61 6.50 4.96
C ILE A 354 26.20 7.01 4.70
N ALA A 355 26.10 8.17 4.06
CA ALA A 355 24.83 8.78 3.70
C ALA A 355 24.75 8.93 2.19
N GLU A 356 23.63 8.50 1.62
CA GLU A 356 23.22 8.92 0.30
C GLU A 356 22.55 10.28 0.39
N ARG A 357 22.83 11.18 -0.56
CA ARG A 357 22.27 12.53 -0.62
C ARG A 357 21.48 12.77 -1.90
N ASN A 358 20.41 13.54 -1.80
CA ASN A 358 19.60 13.97 -2.94
C ASN A 358 20.30 15.09 -3.70
N HIS A 359 19.61 15.54 -4.73
CA HIS A 359 20.08 16.62 -5.58
C HIS A 359 20.18 17.97 -4.87
N ASN A 360 19.54 18.12 -3.71
CA ASN A 360 19.61 19.31 -2.84
C ASN A 360 20.67 19.17 -1.73
N ASP A 361 21.55 18.16 -1.80
CA ASP A 361 22.55 17.82 -0.79
C ASP A 361 21.97 17.40 0.57
N GLU A 362 20.68 17.06 0.62
CA GLU A 362 20.02 16.52 1.81
C GLU A 362 20.21 15.01 1.86
N ILE A 363 20.47 14.47 3.06
CA ILE A 363 20.61 13.03 3.27
C ILE A 363 19.27 12.34 2.95
N ILE A 364 19.25 11.42 1.98
CA ILE A 364 18.08 10.59 1.67
C ILE A 364 18.16 9.29 2.43
N GLN A 365 19.31 8.63 2.42
CA GLN A 365 19.47 7.30 2.99
C GLN A 365 20.74 7.23 3.80
N ILE A 366 20.78 6.32 4.75
CA ILE A 366 21.97 6.01 5.54
C ILE A 366 22.20 4.50 5.60
N GLU A 367 23.47 4.11 5.66
CA GLU A 367 23.90 2.71 5.73
C GLU A 367 25.15 2.60 6.63
N VAL A 368 25.42 1.41 7.15
CA VAL A 368 26.70 1.10 7.80
C VAL A 368 27.82 1.08 6.76
N VAL A 369 28.97 1.65 7.10
CA VAL A 369 30.09 1.81 6.16
C VAL A 369 30.66 0.50 5.61
N HIS A 370 30.68 -0.57 6.41
CA HIS A 370 31.24 -1.87 6.01
C HIS A 370 30.64 -3.04 6.80
N ASP A 371 30.50 -4.21 6.15
CA ASP A 371 29.94 -5.44 6.75
C ASP A 371 30.78 -5.97 7.92
N ILE A 372 32.04 -5.53 8.04
CA ILE A 372 32.93 -5.98 9.11
C ILE A 372 32.46 -5.53 10.49
N LEU A 373 31.74 -4.41 10.56
CA LEU A 373 31.10 -3.97 11.79
C LEU A 373 30.01 -4.95 12.24
N LEU A 374 29.38 -5.68 11.33
CA LEU A 374 28.34 -6.65 11.68
C LEU A 374 28.96 -7.96 12.23
N LYS A 375 30.19 -8.27 11.79
CA LYS A 375 30.92 -9.49 12.17
C LYS A 375 31.78 -9.29 13.42
N GLU A 376 32.65 -8.27 13.41
CA GLU A 376 33.74 -8.11 14.38
C GLU A 376 33.42 -7.14 15.52
N TRP A 377 32.41 -6.26 15.36
CA TRP A 377 31.97 -5.43 16.48
C TRP A 377 31.12 -6.29 17.43
N GLY A 378 31.78 -6.97 18.37
CA GLY A 378 31.16 -7.97 19.25
C GLY A 378 29.89 -7.49 19.95
N ARG A 379 29.78 -6.20 20.26
CA ARG A 379 28.57 -5.60 20.82
C ARG A 379 27.41 -5.53 19.84
N LEU A 380 27.65 -5.05 18.61
CA LEU A 380 26.63 -5.05 17.55
C LEU A 380 26.26 -6.49 17.16
N HIS A 381 27.24 -7.37 17.06
CA HIS A 381 27.00 -8.79 16.83
C HIS A 381 26.08 -9.38 17.91
N GLY A 382 26.38 -9.14 19.19
CA GLY A 382 25.52 -9.54 20.32
C GLY A 382 24.11 -8.98 20.19
N TRP A 383 23.95 -7.70 19.86
CA TRP A 383 22.63 -7.10 19.64
C TRP A 383 21.85 -7.75 18.49
N ILE A 384 22.53 -8.09 17.40
CA ILE A 384 21.93 -8.77 16.25
C ILE A 384 21.46 -10.16 16.66
N GLN A 385 22.28 -10.93 17.37
CA GLN A 385 21.91 -12.28 17.83
C GLN A 385 20.73 -12.25 18.80
N GLU A 386 20.73 -11.34 19.78
CA GLU A 386 19.62 -11.16 20.73
C GLU A 386 18.30 -10.80 20.04
N ASN A 387 18.35 -10.10 18.90
CA ASN A 387 17.16 -9.66 18.16
C ASN A 387 16.91 -10.50 16.89
N ARG A 388 17.66 -11.57 16.65
CA ARG A 388 17.61 -12.33 15.38
C ARG A 388 16.23 -12.93 15.17
N ASP A 389 15.71 -13.61 16.18
CA ASP A 389 14.39 -14.25 16.13
C ASP A 389 13.27 -13.24 15.94
N PHE A 390 13.32 -12.11 16.67
CA PHE A 390 12.35 -11.03 16.53
C PHE A 390 12.38 -10.43 15.12
N ARG A 391 13.54 -10.25 14.51
CA ARG A 391 13.66 -9.58 13.21
C ARG A 391 13.40 -10.49 12.03
N LEU A 392 13.78 -11.76 12.11
CA LEU A 392 13.33 -12.78 11.16
C LEU A 392 11.80 -12.93 11.19
N TRP A 393 11.22 -12.98 12.39
CA TRP A 393 9.77 -12.95 12.56
C TRP A 393 9.14 -11.71 11.92
N ARG A 394 9.66 -10.51 12.23
CA ARG A 394 9.11 -9.25 11.71
C ARG A 394 9.21 -9.15 10.18
N LYS A 395 10.29 -9.61 9.57
CA LYS A 395 10.45 -9.65 8.10
C LYS A 395 9.40 -10.56 7.45
N ARG A 396 9.16 -11.75 8.03
CA ARG A 396 8.09 -12.68 7.57
C ARG A 396 6.70 -12.07 7.76
N LEU A 397 6.47 -11.40 8.88
CA LEU A 397 5.22 -10.68 9.17
C LEU A 397 4.96 -9.60 8.10
N GLN A 398 5.95 -8.75 7.82
CA GLN A 398 5.84 -7.65 6.85
C GLN A 398 5.57 -8.15 5.42
N SER A 399 6.23 -9.23 5.00
CA SER A 399 5.93 -9.85 3.70
C SER A 399 4.47 -10.31 3.61
N LYS A 400 3.95 -10.97 4.64
CA LYS A 400 2.55 -11.43 4.68
C LYS A 400 1.56 -10.26 4.77
N MET A 401 1.88 -9.23 5.55
CA MET A 401 1.12 -7.98 5.62
C MET A 401 1.01 -7.30 4.27
N TRP A 402 2.12 -7.22 3.52
CA TRP A 402 2.12 -6.61 2.19
C TRP A 402 1.17 -7.31 1.23
N HIS A 403 1.17 -8.66 1.22
CA HIS A 403 0.21 -9.44 0.43
C HIS A 403 -1.24 -9.19 0.87
N TRP A 404 -1.49 -9.18 2.18
CA TRP A 404 -2.83 -8.91 2.73
C TRP A 404 -3.34 -7.53 2.33
N GLU A 405 -2.50 -6.50 2.38
CA GLU A 405 -2.86 -5.14 1.98
C GLU A 405 -3.10 -5.04 0.47
N LYS A 406 -2.22 -5.62 -0.36
CA LYS A 406 -2.34 -5.61 -1.83
C LYS A 406 -3.57 -6.37 -2.34
N HIS A 407 -3.97 -7.45 -1.68
CA HIS A 407 -5.12 -8.27 -2.09
C HIS A 407 -6.46 -7.78 -1.54
N GLY A 408 -6.51 -6.59 -0.93
CA GLY A 408 -7.75 -6.00 -0.41
C GLY A 408 -8.18 -6.59 0.94
N GLN A 409 -7.22 -6.96 1.78
CA GLN A 409 -7.41 -7.45 3.16
C GLN A 409 -8.21 -8.75 3.26
N LYS A 410 -8.04 -9.67 2.29
CA LYS A 410 -8.71 -10.97 2.29
C LYS A 410 -8.33 -11.82 3.48
N ALA A 411 -9.26 -12.67 3.92
CA ALA A 411 -9.04 -13.52 5.09
C ALA A 411 -7.97 -14.60 4.85
N GLU A 412 -7.75 -15.00 3.61
CA GLU A 412 -6.79 -16.05 3.21
C GLU A 412 -5.33 -15.63 3.44
N ASP A 413 -5.05 -14.34 3.38
CA ASP A 413 -3.70 -13.77 3.57
C ASP A 413 -3.39 -13.44 5.04
N LEU A 414 -4.26 -13.81 5.99
CA LEU A 414 -4.02 -13.65 7.43
C LEU A 414 -3.07 -14.73 7.98
N LEU A 415 -2.42 -14.47 9.11
CA LEU A 415 -1.46 -15.39 9.72
C LEU A 415 -2.15 -16.66 10.23
N PHE A 416 -1.47 -17.81 10.12
CA PHE A 416 -1.91 -19.10 10.63
C PHE A 416 -0.80 -19.79 11.45
N GLU A 417 -1.21 -20.73 12.30
CA GLU A 417 -0.36 -21.70 13.00
C GLU A 417 0.85 -21.06 13.73
N GLU A 418 2.06 -21.56 13.47
CA GLU A 418 3.30 -21.19 14.16
C GLU A 418 3.59 -19.69 14.06
N LEU A 419 3.40 -19.08 12.88
CA LEU A 419 3.67 -17.65 12.69
C LEU A 419 2.70 -16.77 13.47
N LEU A 420 1.43 -17.18 13.64
CA LEU A 420 0.47 -16.48 14.49
C LEU A 420 0.81 -16.65 15.98
N SER A 421 1.18 -17.87 16.40
CA SER A 421 1.59 -18.14 17.79
C SER A 421 2.79 -17.28 18.19
N ASN A 422 3.83 -17.27 17.35
CA ASN A 422 5.01 -16.44 17.54
C ASN A 422 4.66 -14.95 17.55
N SER A 423 3.76 -14.51 16.67
CA SER A 423 3.30 -13.12 16.65
C SER A 423 2.58 -12.69 17.92
N LEU A 424 1.77 -13.58 18.51
CA LEU A 424 1.09 -13.32 19.79
C LEU A 424 2.06 -13.33 20.96
N GLN A 425 3.09 -14.19 20.94
CA GLN A 425 4.15 -14.22 21.95
C GLN A 425 4.95 -12.92 21.93
N TRP A 426 5.37 -12.46 20.74
CA TRP A 426 6.07 -11.17 20.61
C TRP A 426 5.22 -9.99 21.06
N LEU A 427 3.94 -9.98 20.69
CA LEU A 427 2.97 -8.97 21.13
C LEU A 427 2.76 -8.93 22.64
N GLN A 428 2.93 -10.05 23.35
CA GLN A 428 2.88 -10.10 24.81
C GLN A 428 4.19 -9.69 25.47
N SER A 429 5.32 -10.07 24.88
CA SER A 429 6.65 -9.85 25.46
C SER A 429 7.11 -8.39 25.36
N ASP A 430 6.91 -7.73 24.22
CA ASP A 430 7.31 -6.34 23.99
C ASP A 430 6.31 -5.64 23.06
N PRO A 431 5.15 -5.20 23.59
CA PRO A 431 4.14 -4.54 22.79
C PRO A 431 4.65 -3.25 22.14
N ASP A 432 5.57 -2.52 22.76
CA ASP A 432 6.01 -1.21 22.29
C ASP A 432 6.94 -1.28 21.08
N SER A 433 7.59 -2.44 20.87
CA SER A 433 8.43 -2.70 19.69
C SER A 433 7.67 -2.95 18.39
N ILE A 434 6.35 -3.19 18.45
CA ILE A 434 5.50 -3.56 17.31
C ILE A 434 4.64 -2.37 16.86
N GLU A 435 4.63 -2.07 15.56
CA GLU A 435 3.91 -0.94 14.99
C GLU A 435 2.38 -1.15 15.02
N PHE A 436 1.61 -0.07 14.93
CA PHE A 436 0.16 -0.14 15.01
C PHE A 436 -0.46 -0.97 13.87
N SER A 437 0.07 -0.86 12.65
CA SER A 437 -0.33 -1.66 11.48
C SER A 437 -0.07 -3.15 11.71
N GLU A 438 1.12 -3.48 12.23
CA GLU A 438 1.53 -4.84 12.58
C GLU A 438 0.62 -5.43 13.67
N LYS A 439 0.37 -4.67 14.75
CA LYS A 439 -0.58 -5.04 15.82
C LYS A 439 -1.97 -5.35 15.26
N ARG A 440 -2.48 -4.48 14.38
CA ARG A 440 -3.80 -4.64 13.76
C ARG A 440 -3.86 -5.93 12.92
N TYR A 441 -2.83 -6.21 12.14
CA TYR A 441 -2.76 -7.42 11.33
C TYR A 441 -2.69 -8.70 12.17
N ILE A 442 -1.88 -8.71 13.24
CA ILE A 442 -1.78 -9.82 14.19
C ILE A 442 -3.14 -10.05 14.89
N GLN A 443 -3.79 -8.97 15.34
CA GLN A 443 -5.11 -9.04 15.98
C GLN A 443 -6.21 -9.55 15.04
N ASN A 444 -6.22 -9.12 13.78
CA ASN A 444 -7.14 -9.63 12.77
C ASN A 444 -6.93 -11.13 12.52
N SER A 445 -5.67 -11.56 12.44
CA SER A 445 -5.30 -12.97 12.27
C SER A 445 -5.72 -13.81 13.49
N ALA A 446 -5.49 -13.30 14.69
CA ALA A 446 -5.93 -13.93 15.94
C ALA A 446 -7.46 -14.03 16.04
N ALA A 447 -8.19 -12.99 15.61
CA ALA A 447 -9.65 -12.99 15.64
C ALA A 447 -10.26 -14.04 14.70
N LYS A 448 -9.60 -14.36 13.59
CA LYS A 448 -10.02 -15.43 12.66
C LYS A 448 -9.77 -16.82 13.22
N ASN A 449 -8.62 -17.04 13.88
CA ASN A 449 -8.18 -18.37 14.32
C ASN A 449 -8.64 -18.77 15.72
N ASN A 450 -9.41 -17.93 16.42
CA ASN A 450 -9.87 -18.21 17.77
C ASN A 450 -11.35 -18.65 17.77
N PRO A 451 -11.66 -19.97 17.85
CA PRO A 451 -13.04 -20.47 17.78
C PRO A 451 -13.93 -20.01 18.95
N GLY A 452 -13.35 -19.45 20.02
CA GLY A 452 -14.07 -18.88 21.17
C GLY A 452 -14.71 -17.51 20.91
N VAL A 453 -14.23 -16.73 19.94
CA VAL A 453 -14.77 -15.38 19.66
C VAL A 453 -16.12 -15.46 18.94
N LEU A 454 -16.34 -16.49 18.11
CA LEU A 454 -17.65 -16.80 17.53
C LEU A 454 -18.69 -17.13 18.63
N LYS A 455 -18.33 -17.89 19.67
CA LYS A 455 -19.22 -18.17 20.80
C LYS A 455 -19.54 -16.91 21.61
N LYS A 456 -18.55 -16.06 21.90
CA LYS A 456 -18.78 -14.79 22.63
C LYS A 456 -19.59 -13.78 21.81
N ARG A 457 -19.34 -13.66 20.50
CA ARG A 457 -20.13 -12.81 19.59
C ARG A 457 -21.56 -13.33 19.42
N LEU A 458 -21.78 -14.65 19.33
CA LEU A 458 -23.14 -15.21 19.28
C LEU A 458 -23.92 -14.96 20.58
N VAL A 459 -23.28 -15.02 21.75
CA VAL A 459 -23.94 -14.69 23.03
C VAL A 459 -24.23 -13.20 23.15
N VAL A 460 -23.32 -12.33 22.72
CA VAL A 460 -23.56 -10.88 22.70
C VAL A 460 -24.63 -10.51 21.67
N ILE A 461 -24.61 -11.10 20.47
CA ILE A 461 -25.65 -10.93 19.44
C ILE A 461 -26.99 -11.47 19.95
N ALA A 462 -27.04 -12.62 20.62
CA ALA A 462 -28.25 -13.14 21.23
C ALA A 462 -28.79 -12.21 22.34
N ARG A 463 -27.92 -11.65 23.18
CA ARG A 463 -28.30 -10.63 24.19
C ARG A 463 -28.74 -9.31 23.55
N SER A 464 -28.12 -8.92 22.45
CA SER A 464 -28.45 -7.71 21.69
C SER A 464 -29.80 -7.87 20.97
N ILE A 465 -30.07 -9.04 20.37
CA ILE A 465 -31.37 -9.38 19.77
C ILE A 465 -32.45 -9.48 20.84
N GLY A 466 -32.13 -10.00 22.04
CA GLY A 466 -33.04 -9.98 23.18
C GLY A 466 -33.40 -8.56 23.62
N LEU A 467 -32.41 -7.67 23.76
CA LEU A 467 -32.61 -6.26 24.08
C LEU A 467 -33.35 -5.50 22.97
N LEU A 468 -33.01 -5.77 21.70
CA LEU A 468 -33.70 -5.19 20.54
C LEU A 468 -35.14 -5.69 20.47
N GLY A 469 -35.40 -6.95 20.81
CA GLY A 469 -36.73 -7.53 20.93
C GLY A 469 -37.55 -6.85 22.02
N ILE A 470 -36.96 -6.59 23.18
CA ILE A 470 -37.61 -5.84 24.27
C ILE A 470 -37.87 -4.39 23.87
N ILE A 471 -36.91 -3.72 23.21
CA ILE A 471 -37.09 -2.35 22.71
C ILE A 471 -38.14 -2.31 21.60
N ILE A 472 -38.15 -3.25 20.67
CA ILE A 472 -39.18 -3.36 19.63
C ILE A 472 -40.54 -3.63 20.28
N THR A 473 -40.62 -4.46 21.31
CA THR A 473 -41.88 -4.73 22.03
C THR A 473 -42.34 -3.49 22.81
N LEU A 474 -41.43 -2.76 23.45
CA LEU A 474 -41.74 -1.49 24.14
C LEU A 474 -42.10 -0.38 23.17
N CYS A 475 -41.43 -0.28 22.02
CA CYS A 475 -41.77 0.63 20.94
C CYS A 475 -43.08 0.22 20.27
N PHE A 476 -43.39 -1.08 20.17
CA PHE A 476 -44.65 -1.59 19.63
C PHE A 476 -45.80 -1.35 20.61
N CYS A 477 -45.61 -1.57 21.91
CA CYS A 477 -46.55 -1.21 22.97
C CYS A 477 -46.73 0.31 23.05
N GLY A 478 -45.65 1.08 22.96
CA GLY A 478 -45.66 2.54 22.92
C GLY A 478 -46.33 3.08 21.65
N TRP A 479 -46.11 2.44 20.50
CA TRP A 479 -46.78 2.75 19.24
C TRP A 479 -48.26 2.38 19.28
N HIS A 480 -48.63 1.25 19.90
CA HIS A 480 -50.02 0.88 20.15
C HIS A 480 -50.71 1.81 21.14
N PHE A 481 -50.01 2.25 22.19
CA PHE A 481 -50.51 3.21 23.18
C PHE A 481 -50.65 4.62 22.58
N TRP A 482 -49.67 5.06 21.79
CA TRP A 482 -49.72 6.32 21.04
C TRP A 482 -50.81 6.28 19.95
N ASN A 483 -50.97 5.15 19.25
CA ASN A 483 -52.09 4.94 18.33
C ASN A 483 -53.44 4.87 19.05
N ALA A 484 -53.51 4.37 20.29
CA ALA A 484 -54.74 4.38 21.08
C ALA A 484 -55.10 5.80 21.52
N ILE A 485 -54.12 6.61 21.93
CA ILE A 485 -54.30 8.05 22.24
C ILE A 485 -54.68 8.83 20.98
N LYS A 486 -53.97 8.62 19.86
CA LYS A 486 -54.34 9.21 18.56
C LYS A 486 -55.71 8.75 18.09
N ARG A 487 -56.12 7.51 18.34
CA ARG A 487 -57.49 7.04 18.04
C ARG A 487 -58.52 7.74 18.92
N MET A 488 -58.21 8.09 20.17
CA MET A 488 -59.11 8.90 21.01
C MET A 488 -59.18 10.37 20.56
N GLU A 489 -58.09 10.96 20.08
CA GLU A 489 -58.10 12.31 19.46
C GLU A 489 -58.78 12.32 18.07
N ILE A 490 -58.59 11.28 17.27
CA ILE A 490 -59.23 11.10 15.95
C ILE A 490 -60.73 10.78 16.13
N LEU A 491 -61.15 10.06 17.18
CA LEU A 491 -62.57 9.84 17.50
C LEU A 491 -63.28 11.09 18.06
N GLN A 492 -62.54 12.07 18.58
CA GLN A 492 -63.09 13.39 18.95
C GLN A 492 -63.05 14.39 17.77
N HIS A 493 -62.05 14.34 16.89
CA HIS A 493 -61.99 15.18 15.70
C HIS A 493 -62.84 14.68 14.52
N GLU A 494 -63.07 13.37 14.39
CA GLU A 494 -64.08 12.82 13.47
C GLU A 494 -65.50 13.06 14.01
N ASN A 495 -65.77 13.08 15.32
CA ASN A 495 -67.10 13.47 15.82
C ASN A 495 -67.46 14.96 15.62
N ILE A 496 -66.47 15.84 15.45
CA ILE A 496 -66.70 17.28 15.22
C ILE A 496 -66.73 17.62 13.73
N GLN A 497 -65.93 16.94 12.88
CA GLN A 497 -66.01 17.12 11.42
C GLN A 497 -67.09 16.26 10.74
N LEU A 498 -67.47 15.12 11.30
CA LEU A 498 -68.59 14.29 10.82
C LEU A 498 -69.95 14.94 11.15
N ASN A 499 -70.07 15.71 12.25
CA ASN A 499 -71.27 16.50 12.54
C ASN A 499 -71.41 17.79 11.69
N GLN A 500 -70.32 18.36 11.16
CA GLN A 500 -70.36 19.55 10.30
C GLN A 500 -70.43 19.22 8.79
N SER A 501 -70.01 18.03 8.37
CA SER A 501 -70.23 17.48 7.03
C SER A 501 -71.58 16.75 6.88
N LEU A 502 -72.15 16.20 7.97
CA LEU A 502 -73.54 15.68 7.97
C LEU A 502 -74.62 16.77 7.84
N LEU A 503 -74.34 18.04 8.15
CA LEU A 503 -75.31 19.13 7.96
C LEU A 503 -75.29 19.74 6.55
N THR A 504 -74.17 19.62 5.84
CA THR A 504 -73.95 20.26 4.53
C THR A 504 -74.11 19.28 3.34
N THR A 505 -73.97 17.97 3.58
CA THR A 505 -74.22 16.93 2.57
C THR A 505 -75.66 16.36 2.64
N LYS A 506 -76.34 16.51 3.79
CA LYS A 506 -77.77 16.17 3.97
C LYS A 506 -78.74 17.23 3.40
N THR A 507 -78.22 18.41 3.06
CA THR A 507 -78.96 19.51 2.39
C THR A 507 -78.68 19.61 0.89
N LYS A 508 -77.66 18.91 0.36
CA LYS A 508 -77.28 18.97 -1.06
C LYS A 508 -77.52 17.68 -1.86
N LEU A 509 -77.84 16.56 -1.21
CA LEU A 509 -78.09 15.27 -1.89
C LEU A 509 -79.56 14.81 -1.86
N ASN A 510 -80.45 15.57 -1.20
CA ASN A 510 -81.92 15.41 -1.32
C ASN A 510 -82.50 16.09 -2.59
N ASN A 511 -81.69 16.81 -3.38
CA ASN A 511 -82.18 17.60 -4.50
C ASN A 511 -81.67 17.16 -5.88
N VAL A 512 -80.97 16.01 -5.99
CA VAL A 512 -80.82 15.30 -7.28
C VAL A 512 -82.07 14.46 -7.61
N SER A 513 -83.03 14.37 -6.68
CA SER A 513 -84.31 13.69 -6.92
C SER A 513 -85.43 14.59 -7.47
N ASN A 514 -85.16 15.87 -7.74
CA ASN A 514 -86.13 16.81 -8.36
C ASN A 514 -85.72 17.33 -9.75
N ASP A 515 -84.57 16.88 -10.28
CA ASP A 515 -84.12 17.16 -11.66
C ASP A 515 -84.88 16.35 -12.73
N LEU A 516 -85.99 15.69 -12.38
CA LEU A 516 -86.77 14.91 -13.36
C LEU A 516 -88.26 15.22 -13.41
N ASP A 517 -88.79 16.22 -12.69
CA ASP A 517 -90.25 16.40 -12.62
C ASP A 517 -90.82 17.73 -13.13
N LYS A 518 -90.00 18.68 -13.61
CA LYS A 518 -90.52 19.91 -14.26
C LYS A 518 -89.68 20.41 -15.44
N LEU A 519 -89.48 19.51 -16.41
CA LEU A 519 -89.41 19.86 -17.83
C LEU A 519 -90.66 20.64 -18.30
N ASP A 520 -91.70 20.72 -17.50
CA ASP A 520 -93.03 20.95 -18.07
C ASP A 520 -93.53 22.40 -18.00
N LYS A 521 -92.98 23.25 -17.14
CA LYS A 521 -93.69 24.49 -16.82
C LYS A 521 -92.73 25.60 -16.59
N LYS A 522 -92.36 26.26 -17.66
CA LYS A 522 -92.93 27.58 -17.91
C LYS A 522 -92.07 28.23 -18.98
N TYR A 523 -92.14 27.65 -20.17
CA TYR A 523 -93.25 28.11 -21.01
C TYR A 523 -93.29 29.62 -20.87
N GLN A 524 -92.55 30.18 -21.81
CA GLN A 524 -93.00 31.36 -22.49
C GLN A 524 -92.86 32.67 -21.80
N ASN A 525 -92.87 32.66 -20.51
CA ASN A 525 -93.37 33.85 -19.91
C ASN A 525 -92.16 34.45 -19.25
N ASP A 526 -91.40 35.27 -19.93
CA ASP A 526 -91.94 36.35 -20.71
C ASP A 526 -90.66 37.09 -21.12
N LEU A 527 -90.60 37.72 -22.29
CA LEU A 527 -91.43 38.90 -22.47
C LEU A 527 -91.25 39.86 -21.29
N LYS A 528 -90.09 39.85 -20.63
CA LYS A 528 -89.49 41.08 -20.18
C LYS A 528 -88.17 41.25 -20.91
N LYS A 529 -88.29 41.52 -22.19
CA LYS A 529 -88.52 42.90 -22.64
C LYS A 529 -87.31 43.73 -22.23
N TRP A 530 -86.62 44.29 -23.21
CA TRP A 530 -87.12 45.54 -23.78
C TRP A 530 -87.27 46.68 -22.75
N GLN A 531 -86.66 46.62 -21.58
CA GLN A 531 -86.86 47.68 -20.59
C GLN A 531 -85.60 48.29 -20.00
N ASN A 532 -84.38 47.87 -20.38
CA ASN A 532 -83.16 48.55 -19.92
C ASN A 532 -82.06 48.66 -21.01
N ALA A 533 -82.29 49.03 -22.27
CA ALA A 533 -82.76 50.35 -22.69
C ALA A 533 -82.54 51.45 -21.64
N LEU A 534 -81.66 52.41 -21.94
CA LEU A 534 -81.54 53.68 -21.21
C LEU A 534 -80.96 53.59 -19.79
N LYS A 535 -79.63 53.52 -19.70
CA LYS A 535 -78.82 54.35 -18.78
C LYS A 535 -77.38 54.29 -19.30
N LYS A 536 -77.12 54.94 -20.44
CA LYS A 536 -76.51 56.28 -20.47
C LYS A 536 -75.12 56.25 -19.84
N ALA A 537 -74.07 56.20 -20.66
CA ALA A 537 -73.49 57.37 -21.34
C ALA A 537 -72.70 58.27 -20.37
N ASP A 538 -71.47 58.53 -20.79
CA ASP A 538 -70.62 59.70 -20.53
C ASP A 538 -69.82 59.86 -19.22
N SER A 539 -68.53 60.13 -19.47
CA SER A 539 -67.57 60.98 -18.74
C SER A 539 -66.39 60.25 -18.06
N ALA A 540 -65.16 60.76 -18.08
CA ALA A 540 -64.53 61.78 -18.90
C ALA A 540 -62.99 61.69 -18.70
N ASP A 541 -62.33 62.20 -19.72
CA ASP A 541 -60.92 62.30 -19.99
C ASP A 541 -60.25 63.44 -19.18
N GLN A 542 -59.53 63.15 -18.08
CA GLN A 542 -58.83 64.24 -17.36
C GLN A 542 -57.67 63.88 -16.42
N LYS A 543 -56.77 62.92 -16.73
CA LYS A 543 -55.53 62.72 -15.92
C LYS A 543 -54.27 62.40 -16.73
N ILE A 544 -54.02 63.16 -17.81
CA ILE A 544 -52.74 63.19 -18.58
C ILE A 544 -52.02 64.55 -18.41
N LYS A 545 -52.09 65.21 -17.25
CA LYS A 545 -51.42 66.53 -17.08
C LYS A 545 -50.40 66.64 -15.96
N THR A 546 -50.18 65.60 -15.16
CA THR A 546 -49.31 65.71 -13.97
C THR A 546 -48.15 64.73 -13.89
N ALA A 547 -47.92 63.88 -14.91
CA ALA A 547 -46.80 62.92 -14.90
C ALA A 547 -45.68 63.25 -15.90
N LYS A 548 -45.81 64.32 -16.70
CA LYS A 548 -44.84 64.68 -17.75
C LYS A 548 -43.69 65.59 -17.28
N ASP A 549 -43.83 66.27 -16.13
CA ASP A 549 -42.84 67.24 -15.65
C ASP A 549 -41.79 66.64 -14.69
N GLU A 550 -41.99 65.42 -14.18
CA GLU A 550 -41.01 64.72 -13.34
C GLU A 550 -39.96 63.95 -14.17
N LEU A 551 -40.24 63.70 -15.46
CA LEU A 551 -39.36 62.94 -16.35
C LEU A 551 -38.15 63.76 -16.87
N GLN A 552 -38.18 65.09 -16.76
CA GLN A 552 -37.17 65.97 -17.35
C GLN A 552 -36.07 66.40 -16.37
N ARG A 553 -36.26 66.26 -15.05
CA ARG A 553 -35.24 66.61 -14.04
C ARG A 553 -34.30 65.46 -13.66
N ALA A 554 -34.58 64.23 -14.09
CA ALA A 554 -33.70 63.08 -13.87
C ALA A 554 -32.63 62.90 -14.96
N LYS A 555 -32.65 63.70 -16.04
CA LYS A 555 -31.76 63.53 -17.19
C LYS A 555 -30.39 64.24 -17.08
N ASP A 556 -30.18 65.12 -16.10
CA ASP A 556 -28.96 65.94 -15.98
C ASP A 556 -27.93 65.47 -14.91
N MET A 557 -28.15 64.33 -14.23
CA MET A 557 -27.13 63.68 -13.39
C MET A 557 -26.32 62.60 -14.14
N LYS A 558 -26.08 62.80 -15.44
CA LYS A 558 -25.44 61.80 -16.33
C LYS A 558 -23.92 61.97 -16.53
N TRP A 559 -23.29 63.03 -16.00
CA TRP A 559 -21.92 63.37 -16.42
C TRP A 559 -20.77 62.94 -15.47
N ARG A 560 -20.99 62.07 -14.48
CA ARG A 560 -19.90 61.52 -13.64
C ARG A 560 -19.84 59.99 -13.49
N SER A 561 -20.73 59.25 -14.16
CA SER A 561 -20.76 57.77 -14.13
C SER A 561 -20.35 57.09 -15.44
N GLU A 562 -20.08 57.82 -16.53
CA GLU A 562 -19.83 57.23 -17.85
C GLU A 562 -18.42 56.65 -18.07
N LYS A 563 -17.48 56.77 -17.12
CA LYS A 563 -16.14 56.14 -17.23
C LYS A 563 -15.97 54.81 -16.48
N GLN A 564 -16.83 54.51 -15.49
CA GLN A 564 -16.87 53.21 -14.81
C GLN A 564 -17.81 52.21 -15.49
N ILE A 565 -18.80 52.71 -16.25
CA ILE A 565 -19.76 51.87 -16.98
C ILE A 565 -19.10 51.14 -18.15
N ASN A 566 -18.19 51.75 -18.91
CA ASN A 566 -17.53 51.06 -20.04
C ASN A 566 -16.61 49.90 -19.58
N PHE A 567 -16.02 49.96 -18.37
CA PHE A 567 -15.25 48.85 -17.80
C PHE A 567 -16.16 47.74 -17.23
N ALA A 568 -17.34 48.11 -16.75
CA ALA A 568 -18.36 47.16 -16.31
C ALA A 568 -19.06 46.47 -17.49
N GLU A 569 -19.32 47.18 -18.60
CA GLU A 569 -19.93 46.65 -19.82
C GLU A 569 -19.01 45.66 -20.55
N ASP A 570 -17.70 45.88 -20.57
CA ASP A 570 -16.74 44.90 -21.12
C ASP A 570 -16.63 43.65 -20.26
N LYS A 571 -16.64 43.78 -18.92
CA LYS A 571 -16.74 42.63 -18.01
C LYS A 571 -18.09 41.92 -18.12
N LEU A 572 -19.17 42.65 -18.37
CA LEU A 572 -20.50 42.09 -18.58
C LEU A 572 -20.53 41.25 -19.86
N LYS A 573 -19.99 41.77 -20.98
CA LYS A 573 -19.83 41.02 -22.24
C LYS A 573 -18.97 39.78 -22.09
N GLN A 574 -17.87 39.85 -21.35
CA GLN A 574 -17.03 38.66 -21.06
C GLN A 574 -17.79 37.64 -20.20
N SER A 575 -18.56 38.10 -19.21
CA SER A 575 -19.37 37.24 -18.35
C SER A 575 -20.56 36.61 -19.08
N GLU A 576 -21.19 37.32 -20.02
CA GLU A 576 -22.26 36.80 -20.87
C GLU A 576 -21.74 35.75 -21.87
N LYS A 577 -20.53 35.94 -22.40
CA LYS A 577 -19.88 34.94 -23.26
C LYS A 577 -19.51 33.67 -22.48
N LEU A 578 -18.97 33.82 -21.28
CA LEU A 578 -18.72 32.69 -20.36
C LEU A 578 -20.03 32.02 -19.92
N LEU A 579 -21.10 32.78 -19.70
CA LEU A 579 -22.42 32.25 -19.36
C LEU A 579 -23.01 31.44 -20.52
N ALA A 580 -22.83 31.89 -21.77
CA ALA A 580 -23.25 31.15 -22.97
C ALA A 580 -22.45 29.86 -23.14
N GLU A 581 -21.11 29.88 -22.97
CA GLU A 581 -20.26 28.68 -23.01
C GLU A 581 -20.60 27.70 -21.88
N VAL A 582 -20.90 28.20 -20.68
CA VAL A 582 -21.33 27.38 -19.54
C VAL A 582 -22.72 26.82 -19.80
N GLN A 583 -23.65 27.58 -20.39
CA GLN A 583 -24.99 27.08 -20.75
C GLN A 583 -24.93 26.02 -21.84
N GLU A 584 -24.06 26.16 -22.84
CA GLU A 584 -23.83 25.17 -23.88
C GLU A 584 -23.19 23.90 -23.31
N LYS A 585 -22.15 24.04 -22.46
CA LYS A 585 -21.57 22.91 -21.71
C LYS A 585 -22.58 22.26 -20.78
N THR A 586 -23.46 23.02 -20.12
CA THR A 586 -24.49 22.49 -19.23
C THR A 586 -25.58 21.75 -20.02
N LYS A 587 -25.89 22.22 -21.24
CA LYS A 587 -26.81 21.53 -22.15
C LYS A 587 -26.21 20.22 -22.66
N SER A 588 -24.95 20.24 -23.10
CA SER A 588 -24.19 19.04 -23.46
C SER A 588 -24.07 18.05 -22.30
N LEU A 589 -23.79 18.53 -21.08
CA LEU A 589 -23.72 17.69 -19.88
C LEU A 589 -25.08 17.11 -19.52
N LYS A 590 -26.18 17.87 -19.69
CA LYS A 590 -27.55 17.37 -19.49
C LYS A 590 -27.92 16.30 -20.52
N GLU A 591 -27.53 16.49 -21.79
CA GLU A 591 -27.74 15.50 -22.85
C GLU A 591 -26.94 14.22 -22.57
N GLN A 592 -25.66 14.34 -22.18
CA GLN A 592 -24.84 13.20 -21.76
C GLN A 592 -25.38 12.51 -20.49
N THR A 593 -25.93 13.27 -19.54
CA THR A 593 -26.51 12.72 -18.31
C THR A 593 -27.84 12.02 -18.60
N GLN A 594 -28.66 12.54 -19.53
CA GLN A 594 -29.87 11.88 -20.00
C GLN A 594 -29.56 10.60 -20.80
N GLU A 595 -28.48 10.61 -21.59
CA GLU A 595 -28.02 9.42 -22.33
C GLU A 595 -27.46 8.36 -21.37
N PHE A 596 -26.69 8.77 -20.35
CA PHE A 596 -26.22 7.90 -19.28
C PHE A 596 -27.38 7.36 -18.44
N GLU A 597 -28.38 8.17 -18.11
CA GLU A 597 -29.57 7.75 -17.36
C GLU A 597 -30.43 6.78 -18.17
N ARG A 598 -30.56 6.96 -19.49
CA ARG A 598 -31.19 5.96 -20.38
C ARG A 598 -30.41 4.65 -20.39
N HIS A 599 -29.08 4.71 -20.55
CA HIS A 599 -28.25 3.50 -20.56
C HIS A 599 -28.27 2.78 -19.20
N TYR A 600 -28.28 3.53 -18.09
CA TYR A 600 -28.42 2.99 -16.74
C TYR A 600 -29.80 2.37 -16.52
N LEU A 601 -30.88 3.01 -16.98
CA LEU A 601 -32.23 2.45 -16.90
C LEU A 601 -32.41 1.21 -17.78
N GLU A 602 -31.78 1.14 -18.95
CA GLU A 602 -31.73 -0.07 -19.79
C GLU A 602 -30.96 -1.20 -19.10
N GLN A 603 -29.79 -0.94 -18.51
CA GLN A 603 -29.06 -1.96 -17.74
C GLN A 603 -29.85 -2.41 -16.51
N VAL A 604 -30.52 -1.50 -15.81
CA VAL A 604 -31.39 -1.84 -14.67
C VAL A 604 -32.62 -2.64 -15.13
N ALA A 605 -33.17 -2.36 -16.31
CA ALA A 605 -34.25 -3.15 -16.90
C ALA A 605 -33.78 -4.56 -17.29
N GLU A 606 -32.60 -4.69 -17.88
CA GLU A 606 -31.99 -5.99 -18.22
C GLU A 606 -31.68 -6.81 -16.97
N ILE A 607 -31.16 -6.17 -15.92
CA ILE A 607 -30.94 -6.80 -14.61
C ILE A 607 -32.27 -7.19 -13.97
N LYS A 608 -33.31 -6.36 -14.05
CA LYS A 608 -34.66 -6.70 -13.56
C LYS A 608 -35.25 -7.89 -14.32
N GLU A 609 -35.12 -7.97 -15.63
CA GLU A 609 -35.57 -9.13 -16.40
C GLU A 609 -34.82 -10.40 -16.03
N ARG A 610 -33.49 -10.34 -15.91
CA ARG A 610 -32.68 -11.48 -15.42
C ARG A 610 -33.05 -11.87 -14.00
N THR A 611 -33.38 -10.90 -13.15
CA THR A 611 -33.83 -11.15 -11.77
C THR A 611 -35.22 -11.80 -11.76
N ILE A 612 -36.16 -11.33 -12.58
CA ILE A 612 -37.49 -11.92 -12.73
C ILE A 612 -37.39 -13.34 -13.31
N ASP A 613 -36.54 -13.59 -14.30
CA ASP A 613 -36.29 -14.94 -14.83
C ASP A 613 -35.65 -15.86 -13.78
N SER A 614 -34.71 -15.33 -12.99
CA SER A 614 -34.11 -16.06 -11.87
C SER A 614 -35.09 -16.34 -10.74
N GLU A 615 -36.01 -15.41 -10.43
CA GLU A 615 -37.09 -15.61 -9.46
C GLU A 615 -38.12 -16.60 -9.96
N LYS A 616 -38.41 -16.62 -11.27
CA LYS A 616 -39.31 -17.59 -11.91
C LYS A 616 -38.69 -18.99 -11.87
N LYS A 617 -37.38 -19.11 -12.15
CA LYS A 617 -36.60 -20.35 -11.97
C LYS A 617 -36.54 -20.79 -10.51
N LEU A 618 -36.35 -19.86 -9.58
CA LEU A 618 -36.36 -20.13 -8.12
C LEU A 618 -37.75 -20.57 -7.66
N LYS A 619 -38.83 -20.00 -8.20
CA LYS A 619 -40.21 -20.38 -7.88
C LYS A 619 -40.54 -21.76 -8.46
N GLN A 620 -40.09 -22.07 -9.67
CA GLN A 620 -40.20 -23.42 -10.25
C GLN A 620 -39.40 -24.45 -9.43
N ALA A 621 -38.16 -24.12 -9.03
CA ALA A 621 -37.35 -24.97 -8.16
C ALA A 621 -37.98 -25.16 -6.77
N LYS A 622 -38.51 -24.10 -6.14
CA LYS A 622 -39.27 -24.20 -4.88
C LYS A 622 -40.52 -25.05 -5.01
N THR A 623 -41.19 -25.02 -6.17
CA THR A 623 -42.39 -25.85 -6.41
C THR A 623 -42.00 -27.32 -6.62
N GLN A 624 -40.87 -27.59 -7.29
CA GLN A 624 -40.32 -28.95 -7.44
C GLN A 624 -39.82 -29.52 -6.10
N VAL A 625 -39.16 -28.69 -5.27
CA VAL A 625 -38.75 -29.06 -3.91
C VAL A 625 -39.97 -29.31 -3.01
N ALA A 626 -41.00 -28.46 -3.06
CA ALA A 626 -42.25 -28.69 -2.32
C ALA A 626 -43.00 -29.95 -2.78
N ALA A 627 -42.96 -30.28 -4.07
CA ALA A 627 -43.51 -31.53 -4.60
C ALA A 627 -42.71 -32.76 -4.12
N ALA A 628 -41.38 -32.68 -4.11
CA ALA A 628 -40.48 -33.71 -3.58
C ALA A 628 -40.64 -33.89 -2.06
N GLU A 629 -40.79 -32.80 -1.30
CA GLU A 629 -41.09 -32.85 0.15
C GLU A 629 -42.47 -33.45 0.43
N LYS A 630 -43.47 -33.19 -0.41
CA LYS A 630 -44.82 -33.78 -0.26
C LYS A 630 -44.82 -35.27 -0.56
N LEU A 631 -44.01 -35.72 -1.54
CA LEU A 631 -43.79 -37.15 -1.82
C LEU A 631 -42.99 -37.83 -0.70
N SER A 632 -41.94 -37.17 -0.17
CA SER A 632 -41.17 -37.64 0.98
C SER A 632 -42.02 -37.76 2.26
N LYS A 633 -42.86 -36.76 2.55
CA LYS A 633 -43.82 -36.80 3.68
C LYS A 633 -44.88 -37.89 3.52
N LYS A 634 -45.36 -38.16 2.29
CA LYS A 634 -46.25 -39.30 2.02
C LYS A 634 -45.55 -40.65 2.24
N ALA A 635 -44.30 -40.78 1.79
CA ALA A 635 -43.50 -42.00 2.02
C ALA A 635 -43.21 -42.21 3.51
N HIS A 636 -42.84 -41.16 4.25
CA HIS A 636 -42.66 -41.21 5.70
C HIS A 636 -43.96 -41.53 6.46
N ALA A 637 -45.10 -40.98 6.03
CA ALA A 637 -46.39 -41.31 6.63
C ALA A 637 -46.78 -42.78 6.41
N GLN A 638 -46.51 -43.34 5.22
CA GLN A 638 -46.75 -44.76 4.94
C GLN A 638 -45.83 -45.69 5.73
N LEU A 639 -44.54 -45.35 5.87
CA LEU A 639 -43.61 -46.08 6.74
C LEU A 639 -44.03 -46.01 8.23
N LYS A 640 -44.48 -44.85 8.69
CA LYS A 640 -45.00 -44.69 10.06
C LYS A 640 -46.25 -45.55 10.29
N LEU A 641 -47.19 -45.55 9.34
CA LEU A 641 -48.42 -46.34 9.42
C LEU A 641 -48.15 -47.86 9.35
N ALA A 642 -47.11 -48.28 8.62
CA ALA A 642 -46.64 -49.67 8.62
C ALA A 642 -46.01 -50.05 9.98
N SER A 643 -45.16 -49.18 10.56
CA SER A 643 -44.55 -49.39 11.87
C SER A 643 -45.57 -49.39 13.03
N GLU A 644 -46.62 -48.56 12.95
CA GLU A 644 -47.73 -48.52 13.91
C GLU A 644 -48.63 -49.77 13.81
N LYS A 645 -48.83 -50.31 12.61
CA LYS A 645 -49.53 -51.59 12.43
C LYS A 645 -48.71 -52.77 12.96
N GLN A 646 -47.40 -52.78 12.74
CA GLN A 646 -46.51 -53.81 13.28
C GLN A 646 -46.48 -53.78 14.82
N THR A 647 -46.33 -52.60 15.42
CA THR A 647 -46.37 -52.45 16.89
C THR A 647 -47.75 -52.79 17.47
N LYS A 648 -48.86 -52.43 16.82
CA LYS A 648 -50.19 -52.91 17.24
C LYS A 648 -50.29 -54.43 17.18
N PHE A 649 -49.79 -55.07 16.11
CA PHE A 649 -49.80 -56.52 15.96
C PHE A 649 -48.98 -57.21 17.06
N GLU A 650 -47.78 -56.71 17.38
CA GLU A 650 -46.94 -57.18 18.48
C GLU A 650 -47.59 -56.99 19.86
N THR A 651 -48.31 -55.87 20.06
CA THR A 651 -49.05 -55.59 21.30
C THR A 651 -50.25 -56.54 21.46
N THR A 652 -50.96 -56.85 20.36
CA THR A 652 -52.06 -57.83 20.37
C THR A 652 -51.54 -59.24 20.69
N ILE A 653 -50.40 -59.65 20.14
CA ILE A 653 -49.77 -60.93 20.50
C ILE A 653 -49.36 -60.96 21.98
N ARG A 654 -48.81 -59.86 22.51
CA ARG A 654 -48.43 -59.73 23.92
C ARG A 654 -49.66 -59.81 24.84
N ASN A 655 -50.76 -59.14 24.49
CA ASN A 655 -52.02 -59.19 25.23
C ASN A 655 -52.70 -60.57 25.18
N LEU A 656 -52.60 -61.30 24.06
CA LEU A 656 -53.09 -62.67 23.96
C LEU A 656 -52.27 -63.64 24.83
N LYS A 657 -50.95 -63.46 24.91
CA LYS A 657 -50.09 -64.21 25.83
C LYS A 657 -50.40 -63.91 27.31
N GLN A 658 -50.65 -62.65 27.67
CA GLN A 658 -51.03 -62.28 29.04
C GLN A 658 -52.44 -62.77 29.43
N LYS A 659 -53.42 -62.74 28.51
CA LYS A 659 -54.77 -63.27 28.76
C LYS A 659 -54.78 -64.79 28.92
N ASN A 660 -53.98 -65.53 28.16
CA ASN A 660 -53.88 -66.99 28.33
C ASN A 660 -53.19 -67.39 29.64
N ILE A 661 -52.21 -66.62 30.13
CA ILE A 661 -51.55 -66.90 31.42
C ILE A 661 -52.53 -66.70 32.59
N LEU A 662 -53.37 -65.65 32.57
CA LEU A 662 -54.43 -65.42 33.57
C LEU A 662 -55.58 -66.45 33.52
N LEU A 663 -55.89 -67.00 32.34
CA LEU A 663 -56.90 -68.06 32.17
C LEU A 663 -56.41 -69.41 32.69
N ILE A 664 -55.12 -69.70 32.57
CA ILE A 664 -54.51 -70.92 33.11
C ILE A 664 -54.38 -70.83 34.64
N GLU A 665 -54.02 -69.67 35.20
CA GLU A 665 -53.93 -69.47 36.66
C GLU A 665 -55.30 -69.51 37.36
N SER A 666 -56.37 -69.05 36.70
CA SER A 666 -57.74 -69.14 37.23
C SER A 666 -58.34 -70.56 37.09
N ALA A 667 -58.00 -71.31 36.03
CA ALA A 667 -58.41 -72.70 35.90
C ALA A 667 -57.73 -73.62 36.92
N CYS A 668 -56.46 -73.37 37.25
CA CYS A 668 -55.73 -74.15 38.26
C CYS A 668 -56.23 -73.93 39.70
N ALA A 669 -56.83 -72.76 40.01
CA ALA A 669 -57.50 -72.54 41.29
C ALA A 669 -58.84 -73.30 41.43
N PHE A 670 -59.37 -73.86 40.33
CA PHE A 670 -60.68 -74.52 40.29
C PHE A 670 -60.61 -76.05 40.54
N ALA A 671 -59.42 -76.62 40.65
CA ALA A 671 -59.20 -78.08 40.72
C ALA A 671 -59.09 -78.68 42.14
N LEU A 672 -59.47 -77.95 43.21
CA LEU A 672 -59.25 -78.42 44.60
C LEU A 672 -60.49 -78.30 45.50
N THR A 673 -61.53 -79.11 45.27
CA THR A 673 -62.52 -79.55 46.30
C THR A 673 -63.39 -80.70 45.74
N PRO A 674 -63.59 -81.82 46.45
CA PRO A 674 -64.49 -82.89 46.01
C PRO A 674 -65.94 -82.48 46.28
N LEU A 675 -66.72 -82.25 45.23
CA LEU A 675 -68.13 -81.85 45.33
C LEU A 675 -68.99 -82.88 44.59
N THR A 676 -70.10 -83.29 45.19
CA THR A 676 -71.10 -84.17 44.56
C THR A 676 -71.90 -83.40 43.50
N THR A 677 -72.58 -84.13 42.63
CA THR A 677 -73.18 -83.64 41.38
C THR A 677 -74.07 -82.41 41.55
N GLU A 678 -74.83 -82.32 42.64
CA GLU A 678 -75.76 -81.20 42.90
C GLU A 678 -75.03 -79.87 43.18
N GLN A 679 -73.85 -79.93 43.81
CA GLN A 679 -73.01 -78.75 44.10
C GLN A 679 -72.29 -78.25 42.84
N TRP A 680 -72.00 -79.16 41.91
CA TRP A 680 -71.39 -78.84 40.62
C TRP A 680 -72.34 -78.02 39.74
N GLN A 681 -73.61 -78.42 39.65
CA GLN A 681 -74.62 -77.72 38.83
C GLN A 681 -74.80 -76.27 39.28
N ASN A 682 -74.94 -76.06 40.59
CA ASN A 682 -75.23 -74.74 41.16
C ASN A 682 -74.04 -73.75 40.98
N LYS A 683 -72.80 -74.24 41.02
CA LYS A 683 -71.62 -73.42 40.73
C LYS A 683 -71.47 -73.10 39.23
N LEU A 684 -71.83 -74.05 38.36
CA LEU A 684 -71.77 -73.84 36.91
C LEU A 684 -72.74 -72.73 36.48
N ASP A 685 -73.96 -72.72 37.04
CA ASP A 685 -74.99 -71.72 36.74
C ASP A 685 -74.62 -70.29 37.19
N GLN A 686 -73.75 -70.16 38.18
CA GLN A 686 -73.26 -68.85 38.68
C GLN A 686 -72.01 -68.34 37.93
N SER A 687 -71.42 -69.13 37.03
CA SER A 687 -70.18 -68.79 36.33
C SER A 687 -70.34 -67.55 35.42
N PRO A 688 -69.52 -66.48 35.61
CA PRO A 688 -69.52 -65.33 34.72
C PRO A 688 -69.19 -65.70 33.27
N LEU A 689 -68.40 -66.76 33.08
CA LEU A 689 -68.00 -67.30 31.78
C LEU A 689 -69.18 -67.95 31.05
N LEU A 690 -70.00 -68.75 31.75
CA LEU A 690 -71.20 -69.35 31.18
C LEU A 690 -72.22 -68.27 30.78
N LYS A 691 -72.30 -67.20 31.57
CA LYS A 691 -73.14 -66.02 31.28
C LYS A 691 -72.71 -65.32 29.99
N ILE A 692 -71.41 -65.10 29.81
CA ILE A 692 -70.83 -64.50 28.58
C ILE A 692 -71.04 -65.40 27.36
N CYS A 693 -70.88 -66.72 27.53
CA CYS A 693 -71.07 -67.69 26.43
C CYS A 693 -72.54 -67.79 25.98
N LYS A 694 -73.50 -67.71 26.92
CA LYS A 694 -74.94 -67.63 26.60
C LYS A 694 -75.30 -66.30 25.92
N GLU A 695 -74.80 -65.17 26.41
CA GLU A 695 -75.05 -63.85 25.80
C GLU A 695 -74.54 -63.74 24.36
N LYS A 696 -73.39 -64.36 24.04
CA LYS A 696 -72.83 -64.35 22.69
C LYS A 696 -73.37 -65.44 21.74
N LYS A 697 -74.29 -66.29 22.18
CA LYS A 697 -74.78 -67.45 21.41
C LYS A 697 -73.64 -68.36 20.91
N ILE A 698 -72.62 -68.58 21.76
CA ILE A 698 -71.47 -69.44 21.42
C ILE A 698 -71.74 -70.91 21.77
N ILE A 699 -72.67 -71.18 22.69
CA ILE A 699 -73.05 -72.55 23.08
C ILE A 699 -74.33 -72.94 22.33
N GLN A 700 -74.25 -74.02 21.56
CA GLN A 700 -75.39 -74.81 21.09
C GLN A 700 -75.63 -75.95 22.10
N ASP A 701 -76.90 -76.33 22.30
CA ASP A 701 -77.47 -77.11 23.41
C ASP A 701 -76.88 -78.52 23.70
N ASP A 702 -75.81 -78.96 23.05
CA ASP A 702 -75.21 -80.29 23.24
C ASP A 702 -73.84 -80.24 23.93
N LEU A 703 -73.73 -79.52 25.07
CA LEU A 703 -72.57 -79.58 25.96
C LEU A 703 -72.96 -79.86 27.41
#